data_AF-A0A1J0TZ68-F1
#
_entry.id   AF-A0A1J0TZ68-F1
#
_cell.length_a   1.000
_cell.length_b   1.000
_cell.length_c   1.000
_cell.angle_alpha   90.00
_cell.angle_beta   90.00
_cell.angle_gamma   90.00
#
_symmetry.space_group_name_H-M   'P 1'
#
loop_
_entity.id
_entity.type
_entity.pdbx_description
1 polymer ?
#
loop_
_entity_poly.entity_id
_entity_poly.type
_entity_poly.pdbx_seq_one_letter_code
_entity_poly.pdbx_strand_id
1 'polypeptide(L)'
;MRLIKPSLPALRANKFVDYATLFRRSQQDPLLDKFFDQARQTRSGTRHQDRALFDVCCALTTQGISLTDLTPEGLLHYANECRRHDLVVGARTGSNRFAGLLAWEILHQMGHFPPDTPPTLRSFIYKGQRTPEQMVDHYGVRDPEIRQLIIDYLLRRQNDTDYNTRDGLARAIAGRFWATIERLSPGHRSLTIPPELYDQWRTHTRLRRDGTPRIDGGQSVLLPVRAFYLDIQSWALEEPERWGRWAAPCPIPPSDLRGMGAQRRRIKERMTDRTRQRQPLLPALIAHLDDRYVDIRKLYETARDTPLGANFTHAGRAYTRPDERQDRQTKDDTFPIVRGRDHATGRIRKIHEEEESAFWDWAHVEVLRHTGIRVEELVELAHTSIRQYQRPNGEVIALLVIVPSKTDRERVLPMSAELFHVIAKIITRQTAQGPIPSLPRYDGHERLWTPPMPYLFQRQIGEVRRVTSPATVLNNIRKQCQLLAGTNPAFQDLHFTPHDFRRLFVTDLVNNGLPIHIGAALLGHLNLQTTQGYVAVFEDHVIQHVQQFLDRRRTLRPQVEYRPTTDEEWAEFEEHFDKRKVELGSCGRPYGTSCQHEHACLRCSQLHVNPKMVGRLDELEADLLARKQRAIDEHWLGEIEGIDRTLTCLRGKRDDARRLAHGSRIVALGIPTRLSGS
;
A
#
# COMPACT_ATOMS: atom_id res chain seq x y z
N MET A 1 -9.38 36.23 27.16
CA MET A 1 -10.26 35.26 27.85
C MET A 1 -11.54 35.11 27.01
N ARG A 2 -11.80 33.92 26.42
CA ARG A 2 -12.99 33.71 25.57
C ARG A 2 -14.17 33.29 26.47
N LEU A 3 -15.07 34.23 26.77
CA LEU A 3 -16.18 34.08 27.72
C LEU A 3 -17.28 33.10 27.28
N ILE A 4 -17.42 32.84 25.98
CA ILE A 4 -18.44 31.94 25.43
C ILE A 4 -17.76 30.84 24.62
N LYS A 5 -17.96 29.59 25.03
CA LYS A 5 -17.51 28.38 24.30
C LYS A 5 -18.73 27.65 23.74
N PRO A 6 -19.15 27.91 22.49
CA PRO A 6 -20.27 27.20 21.91
C PRO A 6 -19.89 25.74 21.71
N SER A 7 -20.86 24.83 21.89
CA SER A 7 -20.68 23.45 21.49
C SER A 7 -20.49 23.37 19.97
N LEU A 8 -19.74 22.37 19.50
CA LEU A 8 -19.51 22.19 18.07
C LEU A 8 -20.82 22.05 17.26
N PRO A 9 -21.84 21.30 17.70
CA PRO A 9 -23.15 21.28 17.03
C PRO A 9 -23.83 22.64 16.98
N ALA A 10 -23.80 23.42 18.06
CA ALA A 10 -24.40 24.75 18.10
C ALA A 10 -23.72 25.72 17.12
N LEU A 11 -22.38 25.71 17.07
CA LEU A 11 -21.63 26.51 16.13
C LEU A 11 -21.91 26.06 14.67
N ARG A 12 -21.97 24.76 14.41
CA ARG A 12 -22.15 24.21 13.06
C ARG A 12 -23.59 24.23 12.55
N ALA A 13 -24.58 24.42 13.42
CA ALA A 13 -25.98 24.63 13.05
C ALA A 13 -26.21 26.01 12.41
N ASN A 14 -25.32 26.97 12.66
CA ASN A 14 -25.43 28.34 12.17
C ASN A 14 -24.63 28.53 10.88
N LYS A 15 -25.17 29.34 9.95
CA LYS A 15 -24.47 29.74 8.73
C LYS A 15 -23.74 31.05 8.98
N PHE A 16 -22.44 30.96 9.23
CA PHE A 16 -21.58 32.13 9.33
C PHE A 16 -20.95 32.43 7.98
N VAL A 17 -21.38 33.52 7.34
CA VAL A 17 -20.71 34.05 6.15
C VAL A 17 -19.36 34.59 6.56
N ASP A 18 -18.30 34.16 5.87
CA ASP A 18 -16.93 34.64 6.07
C ASP A 18 -16.39 34.52 7.51
N TYR A 19 -16.85 33.50 8.24
CA TYR A 19 -16.51 33.26 9.64
C TYR A 19 -15.00 33.32 9.92
N ALA A 20 -14.21 32.64 9.08
CA ALA A 20 -12.78 32.51 9.28
C ALA A 20 -12.08 33.88 9.22
N THR A 21 -12.47 34.74 8.29
CA THR A 21 -11.88 36.08 8.14
C THR A 21 -12.29 36.99 9.30
N LEU A 22 -13.56 36.97 9.70
CA LEU A 22 -14.05 37.72 10.86
C LEU A 22 -13.35 37.26 12.14
N PHE A 23 -13.22 35.94 12.33
CA PHE A 23 -12.52 35.35 13.46
C PHE A 23 -11.05 35.80 13.48
N ARG A 24 -10.31 35.65 12.37
CA ARG A 24 -8.92 36.11 12.23
C ARG A 24 -8.75 37.57 12.68
N ARG A 25 -9.56 38.48 12.12
CA ARG A 25 -9.51 39.92 12.45
C ARG A 25 -9.80 40.18 13.93
N SER A 26 -10.71 39.43 14.54
CA SER A 26 -11.06 39.56 15.95
C SER A 26 -9.98 39.07 16.92
N GLN A 27 -9.14 38.10 16.50
CA GLN A 27 -8.12 37.52 17.37
C GLN A 27 -6.84 38.36 17.43
N GLN A 28 -6.51 39.08 16.36
CA GLN A 28 -5.24 39.84 16.24
C GLN A 28 -4.02 38.95 16.59
N ASP A 29 -4.03 37.70 16.13
CA ASP A 29 -3.03 36.68 16.43
C ASP A 29 -2.06 36.54 15.24
N PRO A 30 -0.77 36.95 15.36
CA PRO A 30 0.20 36.87 14.26
C PRO A 30 0.47 35.44 13.78
N LEU A 31 0.37 34.44 14.66
CA LEU A 31 0.53 33.04 14.29
C LEU A 31 -0.64 32.58 13.42
N LEU A 32 -1.85 33.05 13.74
CA LEU A 32 -3.05 32.80 12.95
C LEU A 32 -2.97 33.49 11.58
N ASP A 33 -2.43 34.71 11.50
CA ASP A 33 -2.16 35.37 10.23
C ASP A 33 -1.21 34.53 9.35
N LYS A 34 -0.11 34.05 9.94
CA LYS A 34 0.84 33.17 9.25
C LYS A 34 0.17 31.88 8.76
N PHE A 35 -0.70 31.26 9.56
CA PHE A 35 -1.47 30.10 9.14
C PHE A 35 -2.37 30.40 7.94
N PHE A 36 -3.05 31.56 7.94
CA PHE A 36 -3.90 31.96 6.82
C PHE A 36 -3.09 32.13 5.53
N ASP A 37 -1.93 32.77 5.63
CA ASP A 37 -1.07 32.99 4.47
C ASP A 37 -0.54 31.67 3.92
N GLN A 38 -0.11 30.75 4.79
CA GLN A 38 0.31 29.40 4.38
C GLN A 38 -0.83 28.61 3.74
N ALA A 39 -2.03 28.63 4.33
CA ALA A 39 -3.21 27.95 3.78
C ALA A 39 -3.56 28.45 2.36
N ARG A 40 -3.45 29.77 2.13
CA ARG A 40 -3.68 30.39 0.82
C ARG A 40 -2.57 30.12 -0.20
N GLN A 41 -1.38 29.74 0.26
CA GLN A 41 -0.24 29.38 -0.57
C GLN A 41 -0.19 27.88 -0.93
N THR A 42 -1.11 27.07 -0.40
CA THR A 42 -1.21 25.64 -0.75
C THR A 42 -1.74 25.43 -2.17
N ARG A 43 -1.28 24.38 -2.85
CA ARG A 43 -1.74 23.82 -4.13
C ARG A 43 -3.19 23.32 -4.07
N SER A 44 -3.74 23.17 -2.87
CA SER A 44 -5.13 22.74 -2.68
C SER A 44 -6.11 23.77 -3.28
N GLY A 45 -7.19 23.30 -3.92
CA GLY A 45 -8.19 24.21 -4.48
C GLY A 45 -8.84 25.11 -3.42
N THR A 46 -9.33 26.29 -3.82
CA THR A 46 -9.88 27.32 -2.92
C THR A 46 -10.86 26.78 -1.89
N ARG A 47 -11.78 25.89 -2.31
CA ARG A 47 -12.74 25.23 -1.40
C ARG A 47 -12.07 24.44 -0.26
N HIS A 48 -10.94 23.79 -0.52
CA HIS A 48 -10.18 23.06 0.50
C HIS A 48 -9.41 24.01 1.41
N GLN A 49 -8.83 25.07 0.85
CA GLN A 49 -8.18 26.14 1.61
C GLN A 49 -9.17 26.80 2.57
N ASP A 50 -10.32 27.27 2.07
CA ASP A 50 -11.38 27.89 2.87
C ASP A 50 -11.86 26.96 3.99
N ARG A 51 -11.92 25.66 3.69
CA ARG A 51 -12.29 24.65 4.67
C ARG A 51 -11.22 24.46 5.75
N ALA A 52 -9.94 24.48 5.41
CA ALA A 52 -8.86 24.42 6.39
C ALA A 52 -8.88 25.64 7.32
N LEU A 53 -9.06 26.84 6.75
CA LEU A 53 -9.24 28.08 7.49
C LEU A 53 -10.44 28.00 8.45
N PHE A 54 -11.58 27.54 7.95
CA PHE A 54 -12.77 27.34 8.75
C PHE A 54 -12.55 26.32 9.86
N ASP A 55 -11.96 25.17 9.56
CA ASP A 55 -11.74 24.08 10.51
C ASP A 55 -10.86 24.53 11.69
N VAL A 56 -9.77 25.28 11.43
CA VAL A 56 -8.94 25.85 12.50
C VAL A 56 -9.74 26.86 13.34
N CYS A 57 -10.38 27.85 12.71
CA CYS A 57 -11.15 28.86 13.45
C CYS A 57 -12.25 28.22 14.30
N CYS A 58 -12.93 27.19 13.77
CA CYS A 58 -13.95 26.41 14.46
C CYS A 58 -13.36 25.66 15.66
N ALA A 59 -12.24 24.94 15.49
CA ALA A 59 -11.56 24.24 16.57
C ALA A 59 -11.16 25.20 17.70
N LEU A 60 -10.50 26.31 17.35
CA LEU A 60 -10.11 27.36 18.30
C LEU A 60 -11.33 27.89 19.07
N THR A 61 -12.43 28.18 18.37
CA THR A 61 -13.66 28.71 18.98
C THR A 61 -14.27 27.72 19.97
N THR A 62 -14.49 26.48 19.54
CA THR A 62 -15.17 25.45 20.37
C THR A 62 -14.35 25.04 21.59
N GLN A 63 -13.02 25.10 21.50
CA GLN A 63 -12.12 24.76 22.61
C GLN A 63 -11.80 25.98 23.48
N GLY A 64 -11.99 27.18 22.93
CA GLY A 64 -11.71 28.45 23.58
C GLY A 64 -10.21 28.70 23.78
N ILE A 65 -9.39 28.33 22.80
CA ILE A 65 -7.90 28.36 22.86
C ILE A 65 -7.28 29.23 21.75
N SER A 66 -6.10 29.81 21.98
CA SER A 66 -5.35 30.53 20.94
C SER A 66 -4.76 29.55 19.90
N LEU A 67 -4.24 30.04 18.77
CA LEU A 67 -3.58 29.13 17.83
C LEU A 67 -2.32 28.50 18.47
N THR A 68 -1.60 29.23 19.30
CA THR A 68 -0.42 28.75 20.04
C THR A 68 -0.73 27.50 20.87
N ASP A 69 -1.94 27.42 21.44
CA ASP A 69 -2.35 26.31 22.31
C ASP A 69 -3.02 25.14 21.55
N LEU A 70 -3.16 25.23 20.22
CA LEU A 70 -3.78 24.18 19.43
C LEU A 70 -2.82 23.00 19.26
N THR A 71 -2.96 21.99 20.11
CA THR A 71 -2.17 20.75 20.04
C THR A 71 -2.67 19.77 18.97
N PRO A 72 -1.87 18.76 18.57
CA PRO A 72 -2.33 17.65 17.72
C PRO A 72 -3.58 16.96 18.28
N GLU A 73 -3.62 16.69 19.59
CA GLU A 73 -4.75 16.06 20.27
C GLU A 73 -5.99 16.97 20.24
N GLY A 74 -5.80 18.28 20.38
CA GLY A 74 -6.87 19.28 20.27
C GLY A 74 -7.50 19.27 18.88
N LEU A 75 -6.70 19.27 17.81
CA LEU A 75 -7.21 19.20 16.45
C LEU A 75 -7.82 17.83 16.12
N LEU A 76 -7.26 16.74 16.65
CA LEU A 76 -7.84 15.40 16.54
C LEU A 76 -9.20 15.32 17.25
N HIS A 77 -9.31 15.89 18.45
CA HIS A 77 -10.55 15.94 19.21
C HIS A 77 -11.63 16.65 18.38
N TYR A 78 -11.32 17.81 17.79
CA TYR A 78 -12.21 18.50 16.86
C TYR A 78 -12.63 17.61 15.67
N ALA A 79 -11.69 16.91 15.05
CA ALA A 79 -11.98 16.04 13.91
C ALA A 79 -12.90 14.86 14.28
N ASN A 80 -12.70 14.27 15.47
CA ASN A 80 -13.53 13.19 16.00
C ASN A 80 -14.93 13.67 16.38
N GLU A 81 -15.06 14.84 17.01
CA GLU A 81 -16.36 15.44 17.33
C GLU A 81 -17.14 15.79 16.05
N CYS A 82 -16.47 16.36 15.04
CA CYS A 82 -17.10 16.59 13.73
C CYS A 82 -17.67 15.29 13.15
N ARG A 83 -16.96 14.17 13.29
CA ARG A 83 -17.42 12.87 12.82
C ARG A 83 -18.56 12.31 13.68
N ARG A 84 -18.48 12.43 15.01
CA ARG A 84 -19.49 11.95 15.95
C ARG A 84 -20.86 12.57 15.70
N HIS A 85 -20.86 13.84 15.28
CA HIS A 85 -22.07 14.61 14.98
C HIS A 85 -22.39 14.74 13.49
N ASP A 86 -21.74 13.97 12.61
CA ASP A 86 -21.92 14.01 11.15
C ASP A 86 -21.74 15.42 10.51
N LEU A 87 -20.88 16.25 11.11
CA LEU A 87 -20.64 17.64 10.69
C LEU A 87 -19.58 17.77 9.58
N VAL A 88 -19.00 16.66 9.12
CA VAL A 88 -17.98 16.67 8.06
C VAL A 88 -18.65 16.96 6.71
N VAL A 89 -18.44 18.17 6.15
CA VAL A 89 -19.02 18.58 4.86
C VAL A 89 -18.75 17.55 3.75
N GLY A 90 -19.82 17.10 3.09
CA GLY A 90 -19.78 16.10 2.01
C GLY A 90 -19.52 14.66 2.48
N ALA A 91 -19.53 14.41 3.79
CA ALA A 91 -19.59 13.07 4.35
C ALA A 91 -21.03 12.56 4.31
N ARG A 92 -21.20 11.24 4.14
CA ARG A 92 -22.45 10.56 4.49
C ARG A 92 -22.39 10.18 5.97
N THR A 93 -23.55 10.05 6.61
CA THR A 93 -23.66 9.52 7.99
C THR A 93 -22.88 8.22 8.12
N GLY A 94 -22.01 8.14 9.13
CA GLY A 94 -21.15 6.98 9.37
C GLY A 94 -19.94 6.83 8.42
N SER A 95 -19.61 7.82 7.58
CA SER A 95 -18.41 7.76 6.74
C SER A 95 -17.11 7.96 7.55
N ASN A 96 -16.01 7.35 7.09
CA ASN A 96 -14.68 7.50 7.71
C ASN A 96 -13.93 8.78 7.25
N ARG A 97 -14.67 9.87 6.98
CA ARG A 97 -14.07 11.18 6.62
C ARG A 97 -13.83 12.00 7.88
N PHE A 98 -12.76 12.80 7.86
CA PHE A 98 -12.36 13.67 8.97
C PHE A 98 -12.32 15.13 8.50
N ALA A 99 -12.69 16.04 9.41
CA ALA A 99 -12.42 17.47 9.25
C ALA A 99 -10.95 17.78 9.58
N GLY A 100 -10.45 18.94 9.17
CA GLY A 100 -9.12 19.41 9.55
C GLY A 100 -7.94 18.70 8.88
N LEU A 101 -8.16 17.90 7.83
CA LEU A 101 -7.06 17.17 7.15
C LEU A 101 -5.99 18.12 6.61
N LEU A 102 -6.37 19.11 5.79
CA LEU A 102 -5.43 20.08 5.25
C LEU A 102 -4.89 21.03 6.33
N ALA A 103 -5.71 21.39 7.32
CA ALA A 103 -5.28 22.21 8.46
C ALA A 103 -4.13 21.55 9.23
N TRP A 104 -4.23 20.24 9.50
CA TRP A 104 -3.16 19.47 10.15
C TRP A 104 -1.86 19.53 9.35
N GLU A 105 -1.93 19.34 8.04
CA GLU A 105 -0.77 19.33 7.15
C GLU A 105 -0.05 20.68 7.16
N ILE A 106 -0.82 21.77 7.09
CA ILE A 106 -0.29 23.14 7.16
C ILE A 106 0.38 23.40 8.52
N LEU A 107 -0.29 23.05 9.64
CA LEU A 107 0.25 23.26 10.99
C LEU A 107 1.53 22.45 11.22
N HIS A 108 1.58 21.20 10.72
CA HIS A 108 2.79 20.39 10.76
C HIS A 108 3.93 21.03 9.94
N GLN A 109 3.66 21.48 8.70
CA GLN A 109 4.66 22.15 7.85
C GLN A 109 5.15 23.48 8.43
N MET A 110 4.30 24.18 9.17
CA MET A 110 4.68 25.39 9.90
C MET A 110 5.60 25.12 11.10
N GLY A 111 5.83 23.86 11.47
CA GLY A 111 6.53 23.48 12.70
C GLY A 111 5.74 23.79 13.96
N HIS A 112 4.41 23.96 13.86
CA HIS A 112 3.55 24.25 15.00
C HIS A 112 3.34 23.03 15.89
N PHE A 113 3.33 21.83 15.29
CA PHE A 113 3.25 20.58 16.05
C PHE A 113 4.63 20.06 16.45
N PRO A 114 4.74 19.32 17.57
CA PRO A 114 5.96 18.64 17.97
C PRO A 114 6.58 17.80 16.83
N PRO A 115 7.93 17.70 16.71
CA PRO A 115 8.59 17.01 15.61
C PRO A 115 8.24 15.51 15.45
N ASP A 116 7.81 14.87 16.53
CA ASP A 116 7.34 13.49 16.60
C ASP A 116 5.89 13.31 16.13
N THR A 117 5.17 14.40 15.87
CA THR A 117 3.80 14.37 15.35
C THR A 117 3.80 13.88 13.90
N PRO A 118 3.02 12.83 13.56
CA PRO A 118 2.87 12.39 12.19
C PRO A 118 2.45 13.52 11.21
N PRO A 119 2.97 13.52 9.97
CA PRO A 119 2.74 14.59 9.00
C PRO A 119 1.28 14.72 8.52
N THR A 120 0.42 13.76 8.86
CA THR A 120 -0.98 13.77 8.45
C THR A 120 -1.88 13.33 9.59
N LEU A 121 -3.06 13.96 9.70
CA LEU A 121 -4.09 13.61 10.69
C LEU A 121 -4.51 12.14 10.59
N ARG A 122 -4.51 11.57 9.37
CA ARG A 122 -4.77 10.13 9.19
C ARG A 122 -3.70 9.26 9.85
N SER A 123 -2.44 9.64 9.72
CA SER A 123 -1.33 8.94 10.37
C SER A 123 -1.43 8.96 11.88
N PHE A 124 -1.95 10.04 12.45
CA PHE A 124 -2.24 10.14 13.87
C PHE A 124 -3.47 9.29 14.29
N ILE A 125 -4.50 9.18 13.45
CA ILE A 125 -5.70 8.37 13.74
C ILE A 125 -5.43 6.87 13.73
N TYR A 126 -4.53 6.39 12.86
CA TYR A 126 -4.26 4.97 12.73
C TYR A 126 -3.65 4.43 14.03
N LYS A 127 -4.53 3.92 14.90
CA LYS A 127 -4.15 3.19 16.10
C LYS A 127 -3.35 1.97 15.66
N GLY A 128 -2.16 1.81 16.23
CA GLY A 128 -1.28 0.70 15.95
C GLY A 128 -1.89 -0.66 16.32
N GLN A 129 -1.03 -1.67 16.42
CA GLN A 129 -1.46 -2.98 16.88
C GLN A 129 -2.05 -2.92 18.28
N ARG A 130 -3.17 -3.62 18.48
CA ARG A 130 -3.70 -3.92 19.82
C ARG A 130 -2.96 -5.12 20.39
N THR A 131 -2.62 -5.07 21.67
CA THR A 131 -2.19 -6.28 22.39
C THR A 131 -3.37 -7.26 22.51
N PRO A 132 -3.13 -8.56 22.73
CA PRO A 132 -4.21 -9.53 22.98
C PRO A 132 -5.21 -9.08 24.05
N GLU A 133 -4.76 -8.45 25.13
CA GLU A 133 -5.57 -7.86 26.19
C GLU A 133 -6.51 -6.79 25.62
N GLN A 134 -5.94 -5.81 24.91
CA GLN A 134 -6.71 -4.74 24.27
C GLN A 134 -7.68 -5.25 23.20
N MET A 135 -7.34 -6.35 22.51
CA MET A 135 -8.23 -7.00 21.55
C MET A 135 -9.47 -7.59 22.23
N VAL A 136 -9.30 -8.25 23.38
CA VAL A 136 -10.41 -8.82 24.16
C VAL A 136 -11.22 -7.73 24.84
N ASP A 137 -10.56 -6.76 25.47
CA ASP A 137 -11.19 -5.62 26.16
C ASP A 137 -12.06 -4.79 25.22
N HIS A 138 -11.67 -4.69 23.95
CA HIS A 138 -12.47 -4.02 22.94
C HIS A 138 -13.89 -4.58 22.79
N TYR A 139 -14.10 -5.86 23.11
CA TYR A 139 -15.40 -6.52 23.03
C TYR A 139 -16.14 -6.58 24.37
N GLY A 140 -15.52 -6.16 25.47
CA GLY A 140 -16.17 -6.02 26.78
C GLY A 140 -16.59 -7.35 27.41
N VAL A 141 -15.74 -8.38 27.32
CA VAL A 141 -15.94 -9.65 28.06
C VAL A 141 -15.98 -9.35 29.55
N ARG A 142 -17.09 -9.70 30.22
CA ARG A 142 -17.36 -9.30 31.61
C ARG A 142 -16.75 -10.26 32.61
N ASP A 143 -16.80 -11.56 32.32
CA ASP A 143 -16.21 -12.57 33.20
C ASP A 143 -14.68 -12.50 33.18
N PRO A 144 -14.01 -12.26 34.33
CA PRO A 144 -12.56 -12.04 34.36
C PRO A 144 -11.76 -13.29 34.04
N GLU A 145 -12.26 -14.49 34.38
CA GLU A 145 -11.53 -15.74 34.12
C GLU A 145 -11.61 -16.11 32.64
N ILE A 146 -12.78 -15.98 32.02
CA ILE A 146 -12.94 -16.24 30.58
C ILE A 146 -12.21 -15.17 29.76
N ARG A 147 -12.24 -13.91 30.21
CA ARG A 147 -11.41 -12.85 29.63
C ARG A 147 -9.95 -13.30 29.58
N GLN A 148 -9.40 -13.77 30.70
CA GLN A 148 -8.01 -14.22 30.77
C GLN A 148 -7.75 -15.44 29.87
N LEU A 149 -8.67 -16.42 29.84
CA LEU A 149 -8.59 -17.57 28.93
C LEU A 149 -8.44 -17.14 27.47
N ILE A 150 -9.25 -16.20 27.00
CA ILE A 150 -9.21 -15.76 25.60
C ILE A 150 -7.91 -15.01 25.32
N ILE A 151 -7.40 -14.22 26.28
CA ILE A 151 -6.09 -13.55 26.18
C ILE A 151 -4.99 -14.60 26.04
N ASP A 152 -4.95 -15.59 26.93
CA ASP A 152 -3.95 -16.66 26.91
C ASP A 152 -3.98 -17.45 25.60
N TYR A 153 -5.19 -17.73 25.08
CA TYR A 153 -5.38 -18.37 23.77
C TYR A 153 -4.74 -17.54 22.65
N LEU A 154 -5.04 -16.25 22.59
CA LEU A 154 -4.52 -15.35 21.56
C LEU A 154 -2.99 -15.15 21.68
N LEU A 155 -2.45 -15.16 22.91
CA LEU A 155 -1.01 -15.14 23.17
C LEU A 155 -0.33 -16.40 22.65
N ARG A 156 -0.89 -17.59 22.91
CA ARG A 156 -0.33 -18.84 22.38
C ARG A 156 -0.35 -18.88 20.85
N ARG A 157 -1.43 -18.38 20.24
CA ARG A 157 -1.56 -18.29 18.77
C ARG A 157 -0.72 -17.18 18.13
N GLN A 158 -0.13 -16.27 18.90
CA GLN A 158 0.60 -15.10 18.37
C GLN A 158 1.80 -15.49 17.51
N ASN A 159 2.50 -16.57 17.84
CA ASN A 159 3.70 -16.99 17.10
C ASN A 159 3.36 -17.63 15.74
N ASP A 160 2.14 -18.15 15.59
CA ASP A 160 1.72 -18.90 14.39
C ASP A 160 0.75 -18.10 13.50
N THR A 161 0.44 -16.85 13.86
CA THR A 161 -0.57 -16.05 13.13
C THR A 161 -0.14 -14.60 12.94
N ASP A 162 -0.45 -14.05 11.76
CA ASP A 162 -0.30 -12.61 11.52
C ASP A 162 -1.29 -11.79 12.36
N TYR A 163 -1.04 -10.48 12.49
CA TYR A 163 -1.86 -9.60 13.32
C TYR A 163 -3.34 -9.60 12.90
N ASN A 164 -3.61 -9.59 11.59
CA ASN A 164 -4.97 -9.53 11.05
C ASN A 164 -5.77 -10.81 11.35
N THR A 165 -5.11 -11.97 11.30
CA THR A 165 -5.66 -13.28 11.64
C THR A 165 -5.97 -13.32 13.13
N ARG A 166 -5.05 -12.87 13.98
CA ARG A 166 -5.26 -12.77 15.43
C ARG A 166 -6.38 -11.80 15.82
N ASP A 167 -6.44 -10.60 15.21
CA ASP A 167 -7.55 -9.64 15.37
C ASP A 167 -8.89 -10.24 14.88
N GLY A 168 -8.83 -11.10 13.85
CA GLY A 168 -9.93 -11.93 13.37
C GLY A 168 -10.41 -12.96 14.38
N LEU A 169 -9.49 -13.70 15.01
CA LEU A 169 -9.77 -14.68 16.07
C LEU A 169 -10.40 -14.00 17.28
N ALA A 170 -9.82 -12.90 17.77
CA ALA A 170 -10.37 -12.12 18.88
C ALA A 170 -11.80 -11.65 18.58
N ARG A 171 -12.05 -11.17 17.35
CA ARG A 171 -13.39 -10.79 16.90
C ARG A 171 -14.39 -11.95 16.93
N ALA A 172 -13.97 -13.14 16.50
CA ALA A 172 -14.83 -14.31 16.47
C ALA A 172 -15.09 -14.85 17.88
N ILE A 173 -14.05 -15.00 18.70
CA ILE A 173 -14.08 -15.65 20.01
C ILE A 173 -14.61 -14.69 21.09
N ALA A 174 -13.93 -13.56 21.34
CA ALA A 174 -14.38 -12.61 22.36
C ALA A 174 -15.67 -11.89 21.94
N GLY A 175 -15.70 -11.37 20.70
CA GLY A 175 -16.80 -10.51 20.25
C GLY A 175 -18.08 -11.23 19.84
N ARG A 176 -17.98 -12.19 18.92
CA ARG A 176 -19.16 -12.84 18.32
C ARG A 176 -19.61 -14.07 19.09
N PHE A 177 -18.70 -14.79 19.73
CA PHE A 177 -19.02 -15.92 20.59
C PHE A 177 -19.30 -15.46 22.02
N TRP A 178 -18.26 -15.20 22.81
CA TRP A 178 -18.41 -15.07 24.26
C TRP A 178 -19.25 -13.87 24.70
N ALA A 179 -18.98 -12.66 24.19
CA ALA A 179 -19.78 -11.49 24.52
C ALA A 179 -21.26 -11.63 24.07
N THR A 180 -21.57 -12.52 23.13
CA THR A 180 -22.95 -12.85 22.78
C THR A 180 -23.54 -13.86 23.76
N ILE A 181 -22.78 -14.87 24.18
CA ILE A 181 -23.18 -15.83 25.22
C ILE A 181 -23.52 -15.11 26.52
N GLU A 182 -22.68 -14.18 26.99
CA GLU A 182 -22.95 -13.38 28.20
C GLU A 182 -24.21 -12.50 28.08
N ARG A 183 -24.56 -12.06 26.86
CA ARG A 183 -25.80 -11.31 26.61
C ARG A 183 -27.04 -12.21 26.64
N LEU A 184 -26.93 -13.43 26.13
CA LEU A 184 -28.03 -14.40 26.07
C LEU A 184 -28.24 -15.10 27.42
N SER A 185 -27.16 -15.35 28.17
CA SER A 185 -27.17 -15.97 29.50
C SER A 185 -26.25 -15.18 30.45
N PRO A 186 -26.78 -14.12 31.10
CA PRO A 186 -26.03 -13.33 32.07
C PRO A 186 -25.52 -14.20 33.22
N GLY A 187 -24.24 -14.08 33.56
CA GLY A 187 -23.61 -14.85 34.64
C GLY A 187 -23.13 -16.25 34.22
N HIS A 188 -23.25 -16.63 32.96
CA HIS A 188 -22.65 -17.87 32.44
C HIS A 188 -21.11 -17.77 32.46
N ARG A 189 -20.43 -18.77 33.06
CA ARG A 189 -18.95 -18.78 33.25
C ARG A 189 -18.25 -20.03 32.71
N SER A 190 -18.99 -20.95 32.07
CA SER A 190 -18.45 -22.23 31.60
C SER A 190 -18.28 -22.25 30.09
N LEU A 191 -17.33 -23.05 29.57
CA LEU A 191 -17.29 -23.39 28.14
C LEU A 191 -18.26 -24.54 27.80
N THR A 192 -18.88 -25.19 28.78
CA THR A 192 -19.95 -26.16 28.51
C THR A 192 -21.23 -25.42 28.20
N ILE A 193 -21.47 -25.16 26.91
CA ILE A 193 -22.65 -24.41 26.43
C ILE A 193 -23.85 -25.37 26.31
N PRO A 194 -24.98 -25.10 27.01
CA PRO A 194 -26.20 -25.89 26.85
C PRO A 194 -26.75 -25.84 25.41
N PRO A 195 -27.40 -26.92 24.92
CA PRO A 195 -27.93 -26.96 23.55
C PRO A 195 -28.86 -25.79 23.20
N GLU A 196 -29.75 -25.39 24.11
CA GLU A 196 -30.67 -24.27 23.89
C GLU A 196 -29.93 -22.93 23.73
N LEU A 197 -28.91 -22.70 24.56
CA LEU A 197 -28.08 -21.49 24.48
C LEU A 197 -27.24 -21.48 23.21
N TYR A 198 -26.76 -22.65 22.78
CA TYR A 198 -26.07 -22.83 21.50
C TYR A 198 -26.98 -22.46 20.32
N ASP A 199 -28.22 -22.93 20.29
CA ASP A 199 -29.16 -22.67 19.18
C ASP A 199 -29.54 -21.18 19.09
N GLN A 200 -29.75 -20.53 20.24
CA GLN A 200 -29.95 -19.07 20.31
C GLN A 200 -28.73 -18.31 19.78
N TRP A 201 -27.53 -18.67 20.24
CA TRP A 201 -26.28 -18.07 19.78
C TRP A 201 -26.09 -18.27 18.28
N ARG A 202 -26.27 -19.50 17.79
CA ARG A 202 -26.13 -19.87 16.39
C ARG A 202 -27.06 -19.04 15.50
N THR A 203 -28.31 -18.86 15.91
CA THR A 203 -29.27 -18.01 15.20
C THR A 203 -28.76 -16.56 15.12
N HIS A 204 -28.22 -16.03 16.21
CA HIS A 204 -27.61 -14.70 16.23
C HIS A 204 -26.38 -14.59 15.31
N THR A 205 -25.53 -15.63 15.24
CA THR A 205 -24.32 -15.61 14.38
C THR A 205 -24.63 -15.55 12.88
N ARG A 206 -25.81 -16.02 12.45
CA ARG A 206 -26.26 -15.97 11.05
C ARG A 206 -26.54 -14.55 10.57
N LEU A 207 -26.71 -13.60 11.49
CA LEU A 207 -27.00 -12.21 11.18
C LEU A 207 -25.76 -11.32 11.34
N ARG A 208 -25.77 -10.22 10.58
CA ARG A 208 -24.86 -9.09 10.76
C ARG A 208 -25.43 -8.13 11.81
N ARG A 209 -24.62 -7.15 12.25
CA ARG A 209 -25.06 -6.12 13.21
C ARG A 209 -26.24 -5.28 12.70
N ASP A 210 -26.40 -5.18 11.39
CA ASP A 210 -27.50 -4.49 10.72
C ASP A 210 -28.74 -5.38 10.51
N GLY A 211 -28.76 -6.59 11.07
CA GLY A 211 -29.87 -7.54 10.94
C GLY A 211 -29.88 -8.32 9.62
N THR A 212 -28.98 -8.04 8.68
CA THR A 212 -28.96 -8.74 7.40
C THR A 212 -28.33 -10.14 7.51
N PRO A 213 -28.81 -11.13 6.74
CA PRO A 213 -28.20 -12.46 6.72
C PRO A 213 -26.75 -12.43 6.23
N ARG A 214 -25.89 -13.25 6.85
CA ARG A 214 -24.53 -13.48 6.36
C ARG A 214 -24.54 -14.44 5.18
N ILE A 215 -23.78 -14.09 4.13
CA ILE A 215 -23.63 -14.89 2.90
C ILE A 215 -23.07 -16.29 3.18
N ASP A 216 -22.25 -16.44 4.22
CA ASP A 216 -21.65 -17.70 4.65
C ASP A 216 -22.48 -18.44 5.71
N GLY A 217 -23.68 -17.97 6.03
CA GLY A 217 -24.55 -18.59 7.04
C GLY A 217 -23.95 -18.63 8.46
N GLY A 218 -22.99 -17.74 8.78
CA GLY A 218 -22.32 -17.69 10.09
C GLY A 218 -21.06 -18.56 10.20
N GLN A 219 -20.65 -19.26 9.15
CA GLN A 219 -19.49 -20.16 9.15
C GLN A 219 -18.16 -19.46 9.52
N SER A 220 -17.97 -18.20 9.15
CA SER A 220 -16.80 -17.38 9.55
C SER A 220 -16.70 -17.14 11.06
N VAL A 221 -17.73 -17.49 11.83
CA VAL A 221 -17.73 -17.48 13.31
C VAL A 221 -17.60 -18.90 13.85
N LEU A 222 -18.39 -19.83 13.31
CA LEU A 222 -18.40 -21.23 13.78
C LEU A 222 -17.03 -21.90 13.66
N LEU A 223 -16.29 -21.66 12.57
CA LEU A 223 -14.99 -22.31 12.35
C LEU A 223 -13.93 -21.88 13.38
N PRO A 224 -13.66 -20.57 13.60
CA PRO A 224 -12.76 -20.14 14.66
C PRO A 224 -13.17 -20.61 16.05
N VAL A 225 -14.47 -20.62 16.37
CA VAL A 225 -14.96 -21.08 17.68
C VAL A 225 -14.75 -22.58 17.84
N ARG A 226 -15.05 -23.39 16.82
CA ARG A 226 -14.77 -24.83 16.89
C ARG A 226 -13.27 -25.10 17.04
N ALA A 227 -12.43 -24.40 16.27
CA ALA A 227 -10.98 -24.52 16.39
C ALA A 227 -10.51 -24.16 17.80
N PHE A 228 -11.03 -23.08 18.40
CA PHE A 228 -10.74 -22.69 19.79
C PHE A 228 -11.03 -23.81 20.80
N TYR A 229 -12.17 -24.50 20.69
CA TYR A 229 -12.48 -25.64 21.58
C TYR A 229 -11.53 -26.81 21.36
N LEU A 230 -11.23 -27.16 20.10
CA LEU A 230 -10.35 -28.27 19.77
C LEU A 230 -8.90 -27.99 20.19
N ASP A 231 -8.43 -26.76 19.99
CA ASP A 231 -7.12 -26.30 20.44
C ASP A 231 -7.01 -26.44 21.97
N ILE A 232 -8.00 -25.95 22.75
CA ILE A 232 -8.01 -26.09 24.22
C ILE A 232 -8.02 -27.56 24.64
N GLN A 233 -8.85 -28.40 24.00
CA GLN A 233 -8.89 -29.84 24.31
C GLN A 233 -7.55 -30.52 24.04
N SER A 234 -6.88 -30.17 22.94
CA SER A 234 -5.55 -30.69 22.62
C SER A 234 -4.50 -30.20 23.60
N TRP A 235 -4.45 -28.90 23.88
CA TRP A 235 -3.47 -28.31 24.80
C TRP A 235 -3.70 -28.73 26.25
N ALA A 236 -4.92 -29.09 26.63
CA ALA A 236 -5.20 -29.67 27.95
C ALA A 236 -4.58 -31.05 28.16
N LEU A 237 -4.24 -31.78 27.09
CA LEU A 237 -3.50 -33.04 27.20
C LEU A 237 -2.00 -32.79 27.42
N GLU A 238 -1.47 -31.69 26.88
CA GLU A 238 -0.05 -31.31 26.96
C GLU A 238 0.27 -30.53 28.25
N GLU A 239 -0.61 -29.60 28.65
CA GLU A 239 -0.47 -28.70 29.81
C GLU A 239 -1.81 -28.68 30.62
N PRO A 240 -2.12 -29.77 31.36
CA PRO A 240 -3.38 -29.91 32.08
C PRO A 240 -3.61 -28.83 33.15
N GLU A 241 -2.55 -28.39 33.82
CA GLU A 241 -2.60 -27.34 34.85
C GLU A 241 -3.08 -25.99 34.29
N ARG A 242 -2.81 -25.73 33.00
CA ARG A 242 -3.15 -24.47 32.36
C ARG A 242 -4.48 -24.52 31.62
N TRP A 243 -4.73 -25.58 30.84
CA TRP A 243 -5.89 -25.68 29.95
C TRP A 243 -6.94 -26.71 30.41
N GLY A 244 -6.57 -27.63 31.32
CA GLY A 244 -7.44 -28.73 31.75
C GLY A 244 -8.78 -28.27 32.33
N ARG A 245 -8.79 -27.22 33.16
CA ARG A 245 -10.03 -26.64 33.71
C ARG A 245 -10.97 -26.06 32.65
N TRP A 246 -10.45 -25.75 31.46
CA TRP A 246 -11.18 -25.16 30.35
C TRP A 246 -11.60 -26.18 29.30
N ALA A 247 -11.10 -27.41 29.37
CA ALA A 247 -11.48 -28.47 28.44
C ALA A 247 -12.98 -28.77 28.59
N ALA A 248 -13.74 -28.47 27.53
CA ALA A 248 -15.19 -28.63 27.50
C ALA A 248 -15.63 -29.23 26.15
N PRO A 249 -16.76 -29.95 26.09
CA PRO A 249 -17.29 -30.44 24.83
C PRO A 249 -17.62 -29.28 23.88
N CYS A 250 -17.20 -29.38 22.62
CA CYS A 250 -17.49 -28.35 21.63
C CYS A 250 -19.00 -28.33 21.31
N PRO A 251 -19.70 -27.20 21.48
CA PRO A 251 -21.15 -27.14 21.28
C PRO A 251 -21.55 -27.14 19.80
N ILE A 252 -20.59 -26.99 18.88
CA ILE A 252 -20.84 -26.97 17.43
C ILE A 252 -20.79 -28.41 16.92
N PRO A 253 -21.90 -29.05 16.53
CA PRO A 253 -21.88 -30.40 15.98
C PRO A 253 -21.32 -30.40 14.55
N PRO A 254 -20.71 -31.52 14.09
CA PRO A 254 -20.24 -31.64 12.70
C PRO A 254 -21.34 -31.41 11.64
N SER A 255 -22.61 -31.68 11.99
CA SER A 255 -23.77 -31.39 11.15
C SER A 255 -23.89 -29.94 10.76
N ASP A 256 -23.49 -29.03 11.65
CA ASP A 256 -23.62 -27.58 11.43
C ASP A 256 -22.53 -27.01 10.53
N LEU A 257 -21.53 -27.84 10.24
CA LEU A 257 -20.49 -27.61 9.25
C LEU A 257 -20.74 -28.39 7.95
N ARG A 258 -21.83 -29.18 7.85
CA ARG A 258 -22.21 -29.83 6.59
C ARG A 258 -22.57 -28.77 5.54
N GLY A 259 -22.26 -29.08 4.28
CA GLY A 259 -22.42 -28.14 3.18
C GLY A 259 -21.21 -27.24 2.93
N MET A 260 -20.16 -27.25 3.76
CA MET A 260 -18.91 -26.52 3.49
C MET A 260 -18.23 -26.95 2.18
N GLY A 261 -18.19 -28.26 1.89
CA GLY A 261 -17.65 -28.76 0.62
C GLY A 261 -18.44 -28.23 -0.58
N ALA A 262 -19.77 -28.27 -0.50
CA ALA A 262 -20.66 -27.72 -1.52
C ALA A 262 -20.52 -26.20 -1.65
N GLN A 263 -20.39 -25.47 -0.54
CA GLN A 263 -20.20 -24.01 -0.53
C GLN A 263 -18.82 -23.62 -1.09
N ARG A 264 -17.75 -24.35 -0.74
CA ARG A 264 -16.42 -24.18 -1.33
C ARG A 264 -16.45 -24.45 -2.83
N ARG A 265 -17.16 -25.49 -3.28
CA ARG A 265 -17.38 -25.78 -4.71
C ARG A 265 -18.15 -24.65 -5.40
N ARG A 266 -19.27 -24.19 -4.84
CA ARG A 266 -20.05 -23.03 -5.37
C ARG A 266 -19.24 -21.73 -5.40
N ILE A 267 -18.40 -21.49 -4.40
CA ILE A 267 -17.46 -20.35 -4.40
C ILE A 267 -16.47 -20.52 -5.56
N LYS A 268 -15.86 -21.70 -5.72
CA LYS A 268 -14.96 -21.99 -6.83
C LYS A 268 -15.64 -21.85 -8.20
N GLU A 269 -16.86 -22.34 -8.35
CA GLU A 269 -17.68 -22.20 -9.57
C GLU A 269 -17.96 -20.73 -9.89
N ARG A 270 -18.48 -19.96 -8.93
CA ARG A 270 -18.68 -18.50 -9.10
C ARG A 270 -17.39 -17.78 -9.43
N MET A 271 -16.29 -18.21 -8.84
CA MET A 271 -14.96 -17.66 -9.08
C MET A 271 -14.47 -17.95 -10.50
N THR A 272 -14.68 -19.16 -11.02
CA THR A 272 -14.36 -19.56 -12.40
C THR A 272 -15.26 -18.85 -13.41
N ASP A 273 -16.57 -18.80 -13.15
CA ASP A 273 -17.55 -18.12 -14.00
C ASP A 273 -17.25 -16.61 -14.10
N ARG A 274 -16.91 -15.99 -12.96
CA ARG A 274 -16.42 -14.61 -12.88
C ARG A 274 -15.21 -14.35 -13.78
N THR A 275 -14.25 -15.28 -13.83
CA THR A 275 -13.09 -15.18 -14.73
C THR A 275 -13.51 -15.30 -16.20
N ARG A 276 -14.36 -16.29 -16.53
CA ARG A 276 -14.85 -16.51 -17.91
C ARG A 276 -15.60 -15.30 -18.47
N GLN A 277 -16.45 -14.67 -17.66
CA GLN A 277 -17.18 -13.46 -18.06
C GLN A 277 -16.26 -12.24 -18.29
N ARG A 278 -15.15 -12.14 -17.54
CA ARG A 278 -14.23 -10.98 -17.59
C ARG A 278 -13.16 -11.11 -18.64
N GLN A 279 -12.73 -12.32 -18.97
CA GLN A 279 -11.67 -12.57 -19.94
C GLN A 279 -11.89 -11.88 -21.30
N PRO A 280 -13.06 -11.99 -21.96
CA PRO A 280 -13.29 -11.30 -23.24
C PRO A 280 -13.44 -9.78 -23.10
N LEU A 281 -13.70 -9.26 -21.90
CA LEU A 281 -13.91 -7.83 -21.63
C LEU A 281 -12.63 -7.10 -21.24
N LEU A 282 -11.55 -7.82 -20.91
CA LEU A 282 -10.27 -7.23 -20.52
C LEU A 282 -9.68 -6.30 -21.60
N PRO A 283 -9.68 -6.65 -22.90
CA PRO A 283 -9.18 -5.75 -23.95
C PRO A 283 -9.92 -4.41 -24.01
N ALA A 284 -11.25 -4.41 -23.85
CA ALA A 284 -12.05 -3.19 -23.85
C ALA A 284 -11.71 -2.27 -22.66
N LEU A 285 -11.44 -2.84 -21.48
CA LEU A 285 -10.98 -2.07 -20.33
C LEU A 285 -9.59 -1.46 -20.57
N ILE A 286 -8.66 -2.21 -21.17
CA ILE A 286 -7.30 -1.74 -21.47
C ILE A 286 -7.36 -0.59 -22.48
N ALA A 287 -8.07 -0.77 -23.60
CA ALA A 287 -8.23 0.26 -24.63
C ALA A 287 -8.83 1.54 -24.05
N HIS A 288 -9.89 1.44 -23.25
CA HIS A 288 -10.50 2.60 -22.57
C HIS A 288 -9.51 3.37 -21.69
N LEU A 289 -8.64 2.68 -20.96
CA LEU A 289 -7.66 3.32 -20.08
C LEU A 289 -6.52 3.97 -20.88
N ASP A 290 -6.04 3.30 -21.92
CA ASP A 290 -4.98 3.80 -22.79
C ASP A 290 -5.46 5.01 -23.60
N ASP A 291 -6.60 4.90 -24.28
CA ASP A 291 -7.22 6.00 -25.03
C ASP A 291 -7.44 7.22 -24.13
N ARG A 292 -7.99 7.00 -22.93
CA ARG A 292 -8.21 8.06 -21.95
C ARG A 292 -6.90 8.71 -21.51
N TYR A 293 -5.85 7.92 -21.25
CA TYR A 293 -4.57 8.45 -20.83
C TYR A 293 -3.90 9.25 -21.95
N VAL A 294 -3.87 8.71 -23.17
CA VAL A 294 -3.30 9.37 -24.35
C VAL A 294 -4.04 10.66 -24.68
N ASP A 295 -5.37 10.65 -24.68
CA ASP A 295 -6.20 11.83 -24.96
C ASP A 295 -5.96 12.95 -23.94
N ILE A 296 -6.04 12.61 -22.64
CA ILE A 296 -5.88 13.62 -21.58
C ILE A 296 -4.45 14.13 -21.50
N ARG A 297 -3.45 13.28 -21.77
CA ARG A 297 -2.05 13.72 -21.83
C ARG A 297 -1.82 14.72 -22.95
N LYS A 298 -2.35 14.47 -24.15
CA LYS A 298 -2.30 15.43 -25.26
C LYS A 298 -3.02 16.73 -24.92
N LEU A 299 -4.19 16.65 -24.27
CA LEU A 299 -4.91 17.84 -23.79
C LEU A 299 -4.08 18.64 -22.78
N TYR A 300 -3.40 17.95 -21.85
CA TYR A 300 -2.53 18.57 -20.86
C TYR A 300 -1.32 19.26 -21.49
N GLU A 301 -0.62 18.59 -22.41
CA GLU A 301 0.54 19.14 -23.13
C GLU A 301 0.13 20.37 -23.95
N THR A 302 -0.95 20.27 -24.74
CA THR A 302 -1.48 21.40 -25.52
C THR A 302 -1.86 22.59 -24.63
N ALA A 303 -2.56 22.32 -23.52
CA ALA A 303 -2.98 23.37 -22.59
C ALA A 303 -1.79 23.98 -21.81
N ARG A 304 -0.74 23.19 -21.53
CA ARG A 304 0.49 23.66 -20.87
C ARG A 304 1.25 24.65 -21.76
N ASP A 305 1.38 24.32 -23.04
CA ASP A 305 2.15 25.10 -24.01
C ASP A 305 1.40 26.34 -24.51
N THR A 306 0.07 26.38 -24.32
CA THR A 306 -0.76 27.55 -24.62
C THR A 306 -0.56 28.64 -23.57
N PRO A 307 -0.29 29.91 -23.90
CA PRO A 307 -0.19 31.00 -22.92
C PRO A 307 -1.46 31.20 -22.07
N LEU A 308 -1.30 31.77 -20.86
CA LEU A 308 -2.45 32.13 -20.01
C LEU A 308 -3.36 33.12 -20.76
N GLY A 309 -4.68 32.93 -20.66
CA GLY A 309 -5.69 33.74 -21.34
C GLY A 309 -5.93 33.38 -22.81
N ALA A 310 -5.05 32.58 -23.44
CA ALA A 310 -5.19 32.20 -24.84
C ALA A 310 -6.15 31.03 -25.06
N ASN A 311 -6.69 30.96 -26.27
CA ASN A 311 -7.57 29.89 -26.71
C ASN A 311 -6.76 28.75 -27.35
N PHE A 312 -7.22 27.52 -27.15
CA PHE A 312 -6.66 26.33 -27.79
C PHE A 312 -7.76 25.32 -28.12
N THR A 313 -7.45 24.38 -29.00
CA THR A 313 -8.38 23.32 -29.40
C THR A 313 -7.78 21.95 -29.08
N HIS A 314 -8.64 21.02 -28.67
CA HIS A 314 -8.26 19.63 -28.46
C HIS A 314 -9.45 18.73 -28.79
N ALA A 315 -9.24 17.71 -29.64
CA ALA A 315 -10.28 16.79 -30.11
C ALA A 315 -11.55 17.52 -30.61
N GLY A 316 -11.38 18.60 -31.38
CA GLY A 316 -12.49 19.39 -31.93
C GLY A 316 -13.24 20.27 -30.92
N ARG A 317 -12.81 20.31 -29.65
CA ARG A 317 -13.37 21.19 -28.61
C ARG A 317 -12.50 22.42 -28.39
N ALA A 318 -13.14 23.57 -28.26
CA ALA A 318 -12.49 24.84 -27.94
C ALA A 318 -12.38 25.04 -26.42
N TYR A 319 -11.21 25.51 -26.00
CA TYR A 319 -10.90 25.82 -24.60
C TYR A 319 -10.21 27.18 -24.51
N THR A 320 -10.30 27.83 -23.35
CA THR A 320 -9.42 28.94 -22.96
C THR A 320 -8.59 28.53 -21.76
N ARG A 321 -7.28 28.79 -21.77
CA ARG A 321 -6.44 28.65 -20.58
C ARG A 321 -6.76 29.81 -19.62
N PRO A 322 -7.29 29.57 -18.41
CA PRO A 322 -7.63 30.66 -17.49
C PRO A 322 -6.38 31.46 -17.08
N ASP A 323 -6.56 32.76 -16.82
CA ASP A 323 -5.53 33.66 -16.31
C ASP A 323 -5.95 34.26 -14.97
N GLU A 324 -6.16 33.40 -13.98
CA GLU A 324 -6.52 33.79 -12.63
C GLU A 324 -5.30 33.69 -11.70
N ARG A 325 -5.40 34.25 -10.49
CA ARG A 325 -4.32 34.18 -9.48
C ARG A 325 -3.78 32.75 -9.27
N GLN A 326 -4.64 31.74 -9.33
CA GLN A 326 -4.25 30.34 -9.16
C GLN A 326 -3.40 29.81 -10.33
N ASP A 327 -3.61 30.29 -11.56
CA ASP A 327 -2.83 29.87 -12.73
C ASP A 327 -1.46 30.56 -12.78
N ARG A 328 -1.37 31.77 -12.22
CA ARG A 328 -0.12 32.53 -12.09
C ARG A 328 0.76 32.05 -10.92
N GLN A 329 0.22 31.23 -10.02
CA GLN A 329 0.90 30.70 -8.83
C GLN A 329 1.59 29.34 -9.07
N THR A 330 2.07 29.06 -10.28
CA THR A 330 2.85 27.84 -10.57
C THR A 330 4.17 27.85 -9.81
N LYS A 331 4.27 27.02 -8.76
CA LYS A 331 5.48 26.81 -7.94
C LYS A 331 6.37 25.66 -8.46
N ASP A 332 5.99 25.01 -9.56
CA ASP A 332 6.53 23.70 -9.97
C ASP A 332 6.60 23.62 -11.50
N ASP A 333 7.82 23.60 -12.05
CA ASP A 333 8.06 23.65 -13.50
C ASP A 333 7.79 22.29 -14.19
N THR A 334 7.70 21.19 -13.43
CA THR A 334 7.53 19.85 -14.02
C THR A 334 6.07 19.43 -14.17
N PHE A 335 5.21 19.77 -13.20
CA PHE A 335 3.75 19.59 -13.29
C PHE A 335 3.00 20.88 -12.91
N PRO A 336 2.98 21.87 -13.82
CA PRO A 336 2.24 23.10 -13.60
C PRO A 336 0.75 22.84 -13.35
N ILE A 337 0.12 23.72 -12.58
CA ILE A 337 -1.34 23.76 -12.45
C ILE A 337 -1.89 24.17 -13.83
N VAL A 338 -2.36 23.18 -14.59
CA VAL A 338 -2.98 23.41 -15.90
C VAL A 338 -4.48 23.26 -15.78
N ARG A 339 -5.21 24.32 -16.11
CA ARG A 339 -6.67 24.39 -16.16
C ARG A 339 -7.11 24.80 -17.56
N GLY A 340 -8.31 24.36 -17.95
CA GLY A 340 -8.92 24.76 -19.22
C GLY A 340 -10.39 25.04 -19.02
N ARG A 341 -10.86 26.20 -19.46
CA ARG A 341 -12.28 26.52 -19.53
C ARG A 341 -12.83 25.95 -20.82
N ASP A 342 -13.67 24.92 -20.69
CA ASP A 342 -14.37 24.30 -21.82
C ASP A 342 -15.49 25.22 -22.31
N HIS A 343 -15.45 25.63 -23.58
CA HIS A 343 -16.44 26.53 -24.16
C HIS A 343 -17.82 25.89 -24.32
N ALA A 344 -17.87 24.56 -24.53
CA ALA A 344 -19.13 23.86 -24.72
C ALA A 344 -19.92 23.73 -23.41
N THR A 345 -19.22 23.58 -22.28
CA THR A 345 -19.87 23.38 -20.96
C THR A 345 -19.79 24.60 -20.04
N GLY A 346 -18.96 25.59 -20.38
CA GLY A 346 -18.64 26.76 -19.54
C GLY A 346 -17.84 26.42 -18.28
N ARG A 347 -17.45 25.16 -18.07
CA ARG A 347 -16.81 24.68 -16.84
C ARG A 347 -15.29 24.78 -16.93
N ILE A 348 -14.65 25.11 -15.81
CA ILE A 348 -13.21 25.00 -15.65
C ILE A 348 -12.86 23.55 -15.30
N ARG A 349 -12.10 22.91 -16.18
CA ARG A 349 -11.50 21.60 -15.98
C ARG A 349 -10.12 21.74 -15.38
N LYS A 350 -9.79 20.91 -14.40
CA LYS A 350 -8.46 20.83 -13.81
C LYS A 350 -7.66 19.77 -14.54
N ILE A 351 -7.20 20.12 -15.74
CA ILE A 351 -6.60 19.19 -16.70
C ILE A 351 -5.40 18.43 -16.08
N HIS A 352 -4.59 19.09 -15.26
CA HIS A 352 -3.49 18.43 -14.53
C HIS A 352 -3.96 17.33 -13.56
N GLU A 353 -5.01 17.55 -12.75
CA GLU A 353 -5.57 16.51 -11.86
C GLU A 353 -6.18 15.35 -12.67
N GLU A 354 -6.76 15.66 -13.83
CA GLU A 354 -7.34 14.66 -14.73
C GLU A 354 -6.27 13.79 -15.39
N GLU A 355 -5.14 14.37 -15.82
CA GLU A 355 -3.98 13.66 -16.37
C GLU A 355 -3.35 12.78 -15.30
N GLU A 356 -3.13 13.32 -14.10
CA GLU A 356 -2.56 12.56 -13.00
C GLU A 356 -3.45 11.35 -12.63
N SER A 357 -4.77 11.56 -12.58
CA SER A 357 -5.71 10.46 -12.38
C SER A 357 -5.63 9.43 -13.50
N ALA A 358 -5.56 9.86 -14.77
CA ALA A 358 -5.54 8.95 -15.91
C ALA A 358 -4.26 8.12 -15.95
N PHE A 359 -3.10 8.74 -15.70
CA PHE A 359 -1.81 8.05 -15.63
C PHE A 359 -1.82 6.95 -14.57
N TRP A 360 -2.26 7.27 -13.35
CA TRP A 360 -2.28 6.28 -12.28
C TRP A 360 -3.30 5.18 -12.54
N ASP A 361 -4.49 5.50 -13.07
CA ASP A 361 -5.51 4.49 -13.41
C ASP A 361 -4.97 3.50 -14.45
N TRP A 362 -4.26 3.98 -15.47
CA TRP A 362 -3.55 3.17 -16.46
C TRP A 362 -2.43 2.33 -15.82
N ALA A 363 -1.52 2.97 -15.06
CA ALA A 363 -0.36 2.31 -14.45
C ALA A 363 -0.74 1.17 -13.48
N HIS A 364 -1.80 1.36 -12.67
CA HIS A 364 -2.27 0.31 -11.78
C HIS A 364 -2.73 -0.94 -12.55
N VAL A 365 -3.49 -0.74 -13.63
CA VAL A 365 -4.05 -1.85 -14.42
C VAL A 365 -2.96 -2.54 -15.24
N GLU A 366 -2.06 -1.77 -15.86
CA GLU A 366 -0.94 -2.32 -16.63
C GLU A 366 0.00 -3.17 -15.76
N VAL A 367 0.40 -2.69 -14.58
CA VAL A 367 1.26 -3.49 -13.71
C VAL A 367 0.51 -4.74 -13.21
N LEU A 368 -0.75 -4.64 -12.80
CA LEU A 368 -1.54 -5.80 -12.36
C LEU A 368 -1.74 -6.84 -13.47
N ARG A 369 -2.05 -6.41 -14.70
CA ARG A 369 -2.32 -7.34 -15.82
C ARG A 369 -1.05 -8.04 -16.31
N HIS A 370 0.11 -7.39 -16.19
CA HIS A 370 1.39 -7.94 -16.63
C HIS A 370 2.09 -8.81 -15.59
N THR A 371 1.65 -8.77 -14.33
CA THR A 371 2.35 -9.46 -13.23
C THR A 371 1.47 -10.41 -12.43
N GLY A 372 0.16 -10.19 -12.38
CA GLY A 372 -0.75 -10.93 -11.52
C GLY A 372 -0.48 -10.78 -10.02
N ILE A 373 0.27 -9.76 -9.60
CA ILE A 373 0.52 -9.51 -8.17
C ILE A 373 -0.76 -9.14 -7.41
N ARG A 374 -0.75 -9.35 -6.09
CA ARG A 374 -1.78 -8.86 -5.18
C ARG A 374 -1.72 -7.33 -5.13
N VAL A 375 -2.84 -6.70 -4.78
CA VAL A 375 -2.90 -5.24 -4.70
C VAL A 375 -2.02 -4.68 -3.57
N GLU A 376 -1.85 -5.46 -2.50
CA GLU A 376 -0.94 -5.15 -1.40
C GLU A 376 0.52 -5.14 -1.89
N GLU A 377 0.90 -6.15 -2.67
CA GLU A 377 2.24 -6.25 -3.27
C GLU A 377 2.50 -5.14 -4.30
N LEU A 378 1.48 -4.74 -5.08
CA LEU A 378 1.56 -3.62 -6.03
C LEU A 378 1.99 -2.32 -5.33
N VAL A 379 1.32 -1.98 -4.22
CA VAL A 379 1.60 -0.73 -3.50
C VAL A 379 2.88 -0.80 -2.66
N GLU A 380 3.45 -2.01 -2.52
CA GLU A 380 4.73 -2.27 -1.84
C GLU A 380 5.93 -2.25 -2.81
N LEU A 381 5.69 -2.25 -4.12
CA LEU A 381 6.76 -2.11 -5.10
C LEU A 381 7.53 -0.81 -4.86
N ALA A 382 8.84 -0.95 -4.63
CA ALA A 382 9.77 0.15 -4.43
C ALA A 382 10.80 0.18 -5.56
N HIS A 383 11.56 1.27 -5.66
CA HIS A 383 12.67 1.34 -6.61
C HIS A 383 13.66 0.15 -6.45
N THR A 384 13.84 -0.32 -5.21
CA THR A 384 14.66 -1.50 -4.87
C THR A 384 14.06 -2.84 -5.33
N SER A 385 12.79 -2.86 -5.74
CA SER A 385 12.16 -4.03 -6.35
C SER A 385 12.66 -4.29 -7.77
N ILE A 386 13.38 -3.37 -8.41
CA ILE A 386 13.88 -3.55 -9.77
C ILE A 386 15.31 -4.06 -9.70
N ARG A 387 15.57 -5.19 -10.37
CA ARG A 387 16.91 -5.78 -10.51
C ARG A 387 17.22 -6.01 -11.98
N GLN A 388 18.50 -6.07 -12.32
CA GLN A 388 18.96 -6.49 -13.64
C GLN A 388 19.56 -7.90 -13.52
N TYR A 389 19.31 -8.73 -14.52
CA TYR A 389 19.90 -10.05 -14.66
C TYR A 389 20.49 -10.19 -16.03
N GLN A 390 21.79 -10.45 -16.07
CA GLN A 390 22.50 -10.75 -17.30
C GLN A 390 22.56 -12.26 -17.49
N ARG A 391 22.05 -12.74 -18.63
CA ARG A 391 22.11 -14.14 -19.02
C ARG A 391 23.55 -14.56 -19.35
N PRO A 392 23.82 -15.89 -19.41
CA PRO A 392 25.08 -16.41 -19.95
C PRO A 392 25.38 -15.99 -21.40
N ASN A 393 24.36 -15.67 -22.22
CA ASN A 393 24.52 -15.20 -23.59
C ASN A 393 24.80 -13.67 -23.69
N GLY A 394 24.90 -12.96 -22.56
CA GLY A 394 25.16 -11.52 -22.50
C GLY A 394 23.93 -10.62 -22.47
N GLU A 395 22.73 -11.15 -22.75
CA GLU A 395 21.46 -10.41 -22.74
C GLU A 395 21.09 -9.92 -21.33
N VAL A 396 20.77 -8.63 -21.18
CA VAL A 396 20.32 -8.03 -19.91
C VAL A 396 18.80 -8.02 -19.84
N ILE A 397 18.26 -8.47 -18.71
CA ILE A 397 16.83 -8.55 -18.46
C ILE A 397 16.52 -7.85 -17.16
N ALA A 398 15.52 -6.98 -17.22
CA ALA A 398 14.97 -6.37 -16.03
C ALA A 398 14.07 -7.37 -15.29
N LEU A 399 14.27 -7.49 -13.99
CA LEU A 399 13.55 -8.36 -13.08
C LEU A 399 12.79 -7.50 -12.06
N LEU A 400 11.55 -7.89 -11.77
CA LEU A 400 10.72 -7.30 -10.73
C LEU A 400 10.66 -8.25 -9.53
N VAL A 401 11.29 -7.86 -8.43
CA VAL A 401 11.32 -8.56 -7.15
C VAL A 401 10.13 -8.13 -6.30
N ILE A 402 9.32 -9.11 -5.92
CA ILE A 402 8.11 -8.91 -5.13
C ILE A 402 8.33 -9.52 -3.76
N VAL A 403 8.28 -8.66 -2.75
CA VAL A 403 8.27 -9.05 -1.34
C VAL A 403 6.85 -9.51 -0.98
N PRO A 404 6.70 -10.65 -0.29
CA PRO A 404 5.40 -11.23 0.03
C PRO A 404 4.66 -10.42 1.11
N SER A 405 3.32 -10.35 0.99
CA SER A 405 2.46 -9.58 1.91
C SER A 405 1.72 -10.41 2.98
N LYS A 406 1.67 -11.74 2.87
CA LYS A 406 0.87 -12.59 3.78
C LYS A 406 1.57 -13.87 4.27
N THR A 407 2.23 -14.65 3.43
CA THR A 407 2.89 -15.92 3.86
C THR A 407 3.85 -16.52 2.82
N ASP A 408 4.09 -15.85 1.69
CA ASP A 408 4.80 -16.47 0.55
C ASP A 408 6.30 -16.17 0.61
N ARG A 409 7.13 -16.81 -0.23
CA ARG A 409 8.55 -16.44 -0.37
C ARG A 409 8.69 -15.21 -1.26
N GLU A 410 9.81 -14.49 -1.14
CA GLU A 410 10.22 -13.51 -2.15
C GLU A 410 10.21 -14.18 -3.53
N ARG A 411 9.69 -13.45 -4.52
CA ARG A 411 9.62 -13.96 -5.89
C ARG A 411 10.07 -12.93 -6.88
N VAL A 412 10.55 -13.41 -8.01
CA VAL A 412 11.15 -12.58 -9.04
C VAL A 412 10.43 -12.85 -10.36
N LEU A 413 9.94 -11.78 -11.00
CA LEU A 413 9.28 -11.84 -12.29
C LEU A 413 10.20 -11.21 -13.35
N PRO A 414 10.54 -11.94 -14.43
CA PRO A 414 11.10 -11.32 -15.61
C PRO A 414 10.12 -10.30 -16.18
N MET A 415 10.58 -9.07 -16.42
CA MET A 415 9.74 -8.06 -17.02
C MET A 415 9.62 -8.30 -18.52
N SER A 416 8.39 -8.30 -19.02
CA SER A 416 8.14 -8.17 -20.46
C SER A 416 8.52 -6.75 -20.92
N ALA A 417 8.61 -6.52 -22.24
CA ALA A 417 8.93 -5.18 -22.75
C ALA A 417 7.85 -4.16 -22.31
N GLU A 418 6.59 -4.60 -22.33
CA GLU A 418 5.44 -3.80 -21.92
C GLU A 418 5.48 -3.49 -20.42
N LEU A 419 5.78 -4.47 -19.57
CA LEU A 419 5.93 -4.23 -18.15
C LEU A 419 7.11 -3.29 -17.86
N PHE A 420 8.24 -3.49 -18.55
CA PHE A 420 9.40 -2.62 -18.43
C PHE A 420 9.04 -1.17 -18.82
N HIS A 421 8.34 -0.99 -19.94
CA HIS A 421 7.88 0.32 -20.41
C HIS A 421 6.97 1.02 -19.38
N VAL A 422 6.03 0.30 -18.77
CA VAL A 422 5.14 0.84 -17.75
C VAL A 422 5.91 1.24 -16.50
N ILE A 423 6.82 0.38 -16.02
CA ILE A 423 7.68 0.65 -14.87
C ILE A 423 8.61 1.85 -15.14
N ALA A 424 9.19 1.94 -16.33
CA ALA A 424 10.01 3.07 -16.75
C ALA A 424 9.20 4.38 -16.72
N LYS A 425 8.00 4.41 -17.31
CA LYS A 425 7.10 5.58 -17.24
C LYS A 425 6.77 5.99 -15.80
N ILE A 426 6.57 5.03 -14.89
CA ILE A 426 6.38 5.31 -13.46
C ILE A 426 7.63 5.94 -12.88
N ILE A 427 8.82 5.37 -13.11
CA ILE A 427 10.08 5.90 -12.60
C ILE A 427 10.32 7.31 -13.11
N THR A 428 10.26 7.54 -14.43
CA THR A 428 10.41 8.87 -15.05
C THR A 428 9.47 9.89 -14.42
N ARG A 429 8.21 9.51 -14.17
CA ARG A 429 7.25 10.40 -13.49
C ARG A 429 7.64 10.68 -12.04
N GLN A 430 8.13 9.68 -11.32
CA GLN A 430 8.52 9.84 -9.92
C GLN A 430 9.82 10.65 -9.77
N THR A 431 10.73 10.55 -10.74
CA THR A 431 12.05 11.18 -10.73
C THR A 431 12.08 12.58 -11.34
N ALA A 432 10.95 13.06 -11.87
CA ALA A 432 10.82 14.35 -12.53
C ALA A 432 11.32 15.55 -11.69
N GLN A 433 11.26 15.46 -10.35
CA GLN A 433 11.67 16.51 -9.41
C GLN A 433 12.90 16.12 -8.57
N GLY A 434 13.68 15.16 -9.07
CA GLY A 434 14.81 14.57 -8.34
C GLY A 434 14.49 13.17 -7.83
N PRO A 435 15.18 12.67 -6.79
CA PRO A 435 15.07 11.28 -6.36
C PRO A 435 13.64 10.92 -5.92
N ILE A 436 13.25 9.66 -6.15
CA ILE A 436 11.98 9.12 -5.64
C ILE A 436 11.96 9.27 -4.11
N PRO A 437 11.00 10.04 -3.54
CA PRO A 437 10.98 10.27 -2.10
C PRO A 437 10.76 8.97 -1.33
N SER A 438 11.50 8.80 -0.23
CA SER A 438 11.29 7.68 0.69
C SER A 438 10.17 8.04 1.65
N LEU A 439 9.06 7.30 1.58
CA LEU A 439 7.87 7.56 2.38
C LEU A 439 7.53 6.32 3.21
N PRO A 440 7.05 6.47 4.45
CA PRO A 440 6.46 5.36 5.17
C PRO A 440 5.09 5.03 4.57
N ARG A 441 4.70 3.75 4.57
CA ARG A 441 3.36 3.29 4.18
C ARG A 441 2.66 2.70 5.39
N TYR A 442 1.37 2.95 5.52
CA TYR A 442 0.57 2.25 6.53
C TYR A 442 0.12 0.89 6.00
N ASP A 443 0.57 -0.17 6.65
CA ASP A 443 0.07 -1.52 6.41
C ASP A 443 -1.26 -1.70 7.12
N GLY A 444 -2.34 -1.90 6.34
CA GLY A 444 -3.68 -2.08 6.90
C GLY A 444 -3.91 -3.44 7.57
N HIS A 445 -3.13 -4.46 7.20
CA HIS A 445 -3.18 -5.80 7.79
C HIS A 445 -2.40 -5.84 9.09
N GLU A 446 -1.18 -5.33 9.10
CA GLU A 446 -0.35 -5.28 10.30
C GLU A 446 -0.70 -4.12 11.22
N ARG A 447 -1.43 -3.11 10.73
CA ARG A 447 -1.70 -1.85 11.46
C ARG A 447 -0.42 -1.16 11.94
N LEU A 448 0.63 -1.20 11.12
CA LEU A 448 1.92 -0.60 11.40
C LEU A 448 2.36 0.30 10.25
N TRP A 449 3.17 1.29 10.57
CA TRP A 449 3.89 2.07 9.57
C TRP A 449 5.17 1.35 9.18
N THR A 450 5.40 1.18 7.89
CA THR A 450 6.64 0.64 7.37
C THR A 450 7.77 1.67 7.48
N PRO A 451 9.05 1.23 7.57
CA PRO A 451 10.17 2.11 7.37
C PRO A 451 10.05 2.86 6.03
N PRO A 452 10.51 4.13 5.95
CA PRO A 452 10.45 4.88 4.71
C PRO A 452 11.20 4.18 3.57
N MET A 453 10.50 3.98 2.45
CA MET A 453 11.06 3.33 1.25
C MET A 453 10.69 4.14 0.00
N PRO A 454 11.49 4.08 -1.08
CA PRO A 454 11.21 4.77 -2.34
C PRO A 454 10.13 4.02 -3.14
N TYR A 455 8.90 4.02 -2.63
CA TYR A 455 7.76 3.33 -3.24
C TYR A 455 7.45 3.88 -4.64
N LEU A 456 7.20 3.00 -5.60
CA LEU A 456 6.87 3.36 -6.99
C LEU A 456 5.46 3.92 -7.11
N PHE A 457 4.53 3.44 -6.28
CA PHE A 457 3.13 3.88 -6.28
C PHE A 457 2.89 4.93 -5.20
N GLN A 458 3.47 6.11 -5.39
CA GLN A 458 3.22 7.28 -4.55
C GLN A 458 2.78 8.46 -5.40
N ARG A 459 1.98 9.37 -4.83
CA ARG A 459 1.55 10.57 -5.54
C ARG A 459 1.35 11.74 -4.60
N GLN A 460 1.37 12.94 -5.18
CA GLN A 460 1.09 14.17 -4.46
C GLN A 460 -0.43 14.32 -4.29
N ILE A 461 -0.93 14.38 -3.06
CA ILE A 461 -2.35 14.67 -2.77
C ILE A 461 -2.39 15.95 -1.94
N GLY A 462 -2.71 17.06 -2.58
CA GLY A 462 -2.60 18.38 -1.94
C GLY A 462 -1.13 18.71 -1.67
N GLU A 463 -0.79 18.98 -0.41
CA GLU A 463 0.59 19.30 0.02
C GLU A 463 1.40 18.08 0.44
N VAL A 464 0.79 16.90 0.53
CA VAL A 464 1.47 15.70 1.03
C VAL A 464 1.60 14.63 -0.04
N ARG A 465 2.84 14.19 -0.25
CA ARG A 465 3.13 12.97 -1.01
C ARG A 465 2.83 11.75 -0.16
N ARG A 466 2.07 10.80 -0.69
CA ARG A 466 1.71 9.56 0.01
C ARG A 466 1.78 8.37 -0.90
N VAL A 467 2.07 7.23 -0.31
CA VAL A 467 1.94 5.93 -0.95
C VAL A 467 0.46 5.63 -1.19
N THR A 468 0.15 5.14 -2.38
CA THR A 468 -1.20 4.74 -2.76
C THR A 468 -1.69 3.60 -1.87
N SER A 469 -2.93 3.70 -1.37
CA SER A 469 -3.51 2.61 -0.58
C SER A 469 -4.17 1.56 -1.50
N PRO A 470 -4.21 0.28 -1.11
CA PRO A 470 -4.90 -0.76 -1.88
C PRO A 470 -6.37 -0.43 -2.19
N ALA A 471 -7.06 0.20 -1.24
CA ALA A 471 -8.44 0.66 -1.42
C ALA A 471 -8.58 1.72 -2.52
N THR A 472 -7.57 2.57 -2.72
CA THR A 472 -7.56 3.57 -3.80
C THR A 472 -7.49 2.87 -5.15
N VAL A 473 -6.60 1.88 -5.31
CA VAL A 473 -6.48 1.07 -6.53
C VAL A 473 -7.81 0.40 -6.87
N LEU A 474 -8.45 -0.24 -5.89
CA LEU A 474 -9.77 -0.87 -6.06
C LEU A 474 -10.84 0.11 -6.53
N ASN A 475 -10.91 1.28 -5.89
CA ASN A 475 -11.92 2.29 -6.20
C ASN A 475 -11.69 2.92 -7.58
N ASN A 476 -10.43 3.10 -7.97
CA ASN A 476 -10.06 3.60 -9.29
C ASN A 476 -10.47 2.61 -10.38
N ILE A 477 -10.14 1.33 -10.24
CA ILE A 477 -10.57 0.28 -11.20
C ILE A 477 -12.11 0.26 -11.30
N ARG A 478 -12.82 0.29 -10.16
CA ARG A 478 -14.29 0.33 -10.15
C ARG A 478 -14.84 1.55 -10.87
N LYS A 479 -14.29 2.74 -10.61
CA LYS A 479 -14.67 3.99 -11.27
C LYS A 479 -14.51 3.88 -12.78
N GLN A 480 -13.42 3.28 -13.26
CA GLN A 480 -13.17 3.14 -14.70
C GLN A 480 -14.14 2.15 -15.36
N CYS A 481 -14.48 1.03 -14.70
CA CYS A 481 -15.56 0.16 -15.18
C CYS A 481 -16.91 0.89 -15.26
N GLN A 482 -17.24 1.74 -14.27
CA GLN A 482 -18.48 2.52 -14.27
C GLN A 482 -18.52 3.57 -15.38
N LEU A 483 -17.39 4.21 -15.69
CA LEU A 483 -17.30 5.14 -16.82
C LEU A 483 -17.46 4.39 -18.15
N LEU A 484 -16.79 3.25 -18.31
CA LEU A 484 -16.88 2.42 -19.50
C LEU A 484 -18.29 1.83 -19.72
N ALA A 485 -19.06 1.61 -18.65
CA ALA A 485 -20.45 1.19 -18.74
C ALA A 485 -21.35 2.16 -19.53
N GLY A 486 -20.96 3.43 -19.62
CA GLY A 486 -21.67 4.43 -20.42
C GLY A 486 -21.56 4.23 -21.93
N THR A 487 -20.51 3.55 -22.40
CA THR A 487 -20.26 3.27 -23.83
C THR A 487 -20.26 1.78 -24.16
N ASN A 488 -20.14 0.91 -23.16
CA ASN A 488 -20.16 -0.54 -23.31
C ASN A 488 -21.13 -1.18 -22.29
N PRO A 489 -22.32 -1.63 -22.74
CA PRO A 489 -23.34 -2.21 -21.86
C PRO A 489 -22.87 -3.41 -21.04
N ALA A 490 -21.84 -4.15 -21.49
CA ALA A 490 -21.30 -5.29 -20.76
C ALA A 490 -20.69 -4.92 -19.38
N PHE A 491 -20.44 -3.63 -19.13
CA PHE A 491 -19.90 -3.12 -17.87
C PHE A 491 -20.95 -2.56 -16.89
N GLN A 492 -22.25 -2.56 -17.21
CA GLN A 492 -23.29 -1.96 -16.35
C GLN A 492 -23.33 -2.56 -14.93
N ASP A 493 -23.26 -3.89 -14.81
CA ASP A 493 -23.23 -4.60 -13.53
C ASP A 493 -21.90 -5.34 -13.28
N LEU A 494 -20.90 -5.06 -14.11
CA LEU A 494 -19.62 -5.75 -14.09
C LEU A 494 -18.48 -4.80 -13.79
N HIS A 495 -17.68 -5.16 -12.78
CA HIS A 495 -16.42 -4.50 -12.48
C HIS A 495 -15.29 -5.51 -12.30
N PHE A 496 -14.09 -5.05 -12.63
CA PHE A 496 -12.85 -5.73 -12.33
C PHE A 496 -12.39 -5.43 -10.90
N THR A 497 -11.66 -6.36 -10.33
CA THR A 497 -10.94 -6.23 -9.06
C THR A 497 -9.50 -6.66 -9.26
N PRO A 498 -8.54 -6.25 -8.41
CA PRO A 498 -7.15 -6.71 -8.50
C PRO A 498 -7.02 -8.24 -8.56
N HIS A 499 -7.87 -8.96 -7.82
CA HIS A 499 -7.89 -10.43 -7.84
C HIS A 499 -8.33 -10.98 -9.21
N ASP A 500 -9.17 -10.28 -9.97
CA ASP A 500 -9.56 -10.71 -11.31
C ASP A 500 -8.35 -10.66 -12.26
N PHE A 501 -7.51 -9.62 -12.20
CA PHE A 501 -6.27 -9.53 -13.00
C PHE A 501 -5.30 -10.68 -12.68
N ARG A 502 -5.11 -11.01 -11.40
CA ARG A 502 -4.30 -12.16 -10.99
C ARG A 502 -4.81 -13.48 -11.58
N ARG A 503 -6.12 -13.69 -11.61
CA ARG A 503 -6.70 -14.91 -12.22
C ARG A 503 -6.55 -14.92 -13.72
N LEU A 504 -6.85 -13.80 -14.38
CA LEU A 504 -6.73 -13.67 -15.82
C LEU A 504 -5.29 -13.88 -16.26
N PHE A 505 -4.32 -13.33 -15.52
CA PHE A 505 -2.90 -13.55 -15.74
C PHE A 505 -2.54 -15.04 -15.69
N VAL A 506 -2.94 -15.77 -14.64
CA VAL A 506 -2.66 -17.23 -14.57
C VAL A 506 -3.36 -18.01 -15.66
N THR A 507 -4.64 -17.73 -15.90
CA THR A 507 -5.40 -18.41 -16.94
C THR A 507 -4.74 -18.20 -18.29
N ASP A 508 -4.28 -16.98 -18.59
CA ASP A 508 -3.54 -16.66 -19.79
C ASP A 508 -2.19 -17.39 -19.86
N LEU A 509 -1.41 -17.41 -18.77
CA LEU A 509 -0.15 -18.16 -18.71
C LEU A 509 -0.35 -19.65 -19.01
N VAL A 510 -1.33 -20.28 -18.36
CA VAL A 510 -1.60 -21.72 -18.51
C VAL A 510 -2.15 -22.04 -19.90
N ASN A 511 -3.09 -21.24 -20.42
CA ASN A 511 -3.68 -21.47 -21.75
C ASN A 511 -2.66 -21.34 -22.88
N ASN A 512 -1.60 -20.53 -22.69
CA ASN A 512 -0.54 -20.33 -23.67
C ASN A 512 0.71 -21.21 -23.40
N GLY A 513 0.53 -22.32 -22.67
CA GLY A 513 1.53 -23.37 -22.55
C GLY A 513 2.57 -23.19 -21.45
N LEU A 514 2.40 -22.25 -20.51
CA LEU A 514 3.24 -22.23 -19.31
C LEU A 514 2.82 -23.38 -18.37
N PRO A 515 3.75 -24.24 -17.92
CA PRO A 515 3.42 -25.30 -16.98
C PRO A 515 2.80 -24.76 -15.70
N ILE A 516 1.76 -25.43 -15.21
CA ILE A 516 0.91 -24.90 -14.13
C ILE A 516 1.70 -24.72 -12.81
N HIS A 517 2.70 -25.57 -12.56
CA HIS A 517 3.58 -25.43 -11.39
C HIS A 517 4.47 -24.17 -11.46
N ILE A 518 4.90 -23.75 -12.66
CA ILE A 518 5.63 -22.48 -12.87
C ILE A 518 4.70 -21.29 -12.64
N GLY A 519 3.46 -21.35 -13.16
CA GLY A 519 2.44 -20.34 -12.89
C GLY A 519 2.13 -20.18 -11.39
N ALA A 520 2.09 -21.30 -10.64
CA ALA A 520 1.91 -21.29 -9.19
C ALA A 520 3.10 -20.64 -8.46
N ALA A 521 4.34 -20.92 -8.90
CA ALA A 521 5.55 -20.31 -8.37
C ALA A 521 5.61 -18.79 -8.60
N LEU A 522 5.27 -18.30 -9.79
CA LEU A 522 5.20 -16.85 -10.11
C LEU A 522 4.17 -16.10 -9.25
N LEU A 523 3.15 -16.81 -8.79
CA LEU A 523 2.13 -16.29 -7.90
C LEU A 523 2.45 -16.49 -6.41
N GLY A 524 3.45 -17.30 -6.07
CA GLY A 524 3.83 -17.61 -4.68
C GLY A 524 2.91 -18.60 -3.97
N HIS A 525 2.12 -19.43 -4.67
CA HIS A 525 1.20 -20.35 -4.00
C HIS A 525 1.94 -21.53 -3.32
N LEU A 526 1.78 -21.70 -1.99
CA LEU A 526 2.39 -22.79 -1.21
C LEU A 526 1.63 -24.13 -1.25
N ASN A 527 0.32 -24.14 -1.53
CA ASN A 527 -0.47 -25.39 -1.53
C ASN A 527 -0.73 -25.91 -2.94
N LEU A 528 -0.12 -27.06 -3.22
CA LEU A 528 -0.21 -27.81 -4.45
C LEU A 528 -1.56 -28.57 -4.60
N GLN A 529 -2.51 -28.64 -3.66
CA GLN A 529 -3.87 -29.17 -3.97
C GLN A 529 -4.67 -28.28 -4.95
N THR A 530 -4.15 -27.09 -5.26
CA THR A 530 -4.58 -26.23 -6.36
C THR A 530 -3.76 -26.40 -7.64
N THR A 531 -2.74 -27.27 -7.64
CA THR A 531 -1.79 -27.60 -8.74
C THR A 531 -0.85 -28.74 -8.28
N GLN A 532 -1.27 -30.01 -8.25
CA GLN A 532 -0.54 -31.01 -7.44
C GLN A 532 0.55 -31.75 -8.23
N GLY A 533 1.81 -31.53 -7.83
CA GLY A 533 2.97 -32.34 -8.17
C GLY A 533 4.19 -31.53 -8.59
N TYR A 534 5.27 -31.58 -7.78
CA TYR A 534 6.66 -31.14 -8.03
C TYR A 534 7.11 -29.73 -7.58
N VAL A 535 7.98 -29.79 -6.56
CA VAL A 535 9.23 -29.04 -6.27
C VAL A 535 9.19 -27.52 -6.14
N ALA A 536 9.76 -27.05 -5.01
CA ALA A 536 10.17 -25.67 -4.80
C ALA A 536 11.30 -25.32 -5.79
N VAL A 537 10.96 -24.75 -6.94
CA VAL A 537 11.93 -24.31 -7.93
C VAL A 537 12.11 -22.79 -7.86
N PHE A 538 13.29 -22.38 -7.40
CA PHE A 538 14.00 -21.22 -7.93
C PHE A 538 15.30 -21.77 -8.49
N GLU A 539 15.50 -21.71 -9.81
CA GLU A 539 16.73 -22.15 -10.52
C GLU A 539 16.41 -22.03 -12.02
N ASP A 540 16.99 -21.07 -12.76
CA ASP A 540 17.02 -20.84 -14.23
C ASP A 540 15.84 -21.26 -15.15
N HIS A 541 15.29 -22.46 -15.02
CA HIS A 541 14.14 -22.99 -15.76
C HIS A 541 12.88 -22.11 -15.68
N VAL A 542 12.55 -21.51 -14.53
CA VAL A 542 11.38 -20.60 -14.40
C VAL A 542 11.58 -19.37 -15.29
N ILE A 543 12.78 -18.79 -15.25
CA ILE A 543 13.14 -17.59 -16.03
C ILE A 543 13.09 -17.93 -17.53
N GLN A 544 13.72 -19.04 -17.93
CA GLN A 544 13.73 -19.51 -19.33
C GLN A 544 12.32 -19.80 -19.88
N HIS A 545 11.49 -20.53 -19.12
CA HIS A 545 10.13 -20.86 -19.56
C HIS A 545 9.24 -19.62 -19.69
N VAL A 546 9.35 -18.67 -18.75
CA VAL A 546 8.62 -17.40 -18.81
C VAL A 546 9.07 -16.57 -20.00
N GLN A 547 10.37 -16.52 -20.30
CA GLN A 547 10.88 -15.76 -21.44
C GLN A 547 10.44 -16.34 -22.78
N GLN A 548 10.61 -17.64 -22.98
CA GLN A 548 10.11 -18.32 -24.18
C GLN A 548 8.60 -18.07 -24.37
N PHE A 549 7.85 -18.01 -23.27
CA PHE A 549 6.44 -17.63 -23.30
C PHE A 549 6.24 -16.15 -23.69
N LEU A 550 6.96 -15.21 -23.08
CA LEU A 550 6.88 -13.78 -23.39
C LEU A 550 7.25 -13.48 -24.86
N ASP A 551 8.26 -14.14 -25.40
CA ASP A 551 8.68 -13.98 -26.80
C ASP A 551 7.63 -14.50 -27.79
N ARG A 552 7.03 -15.67 -27.52
CA ARG A 552 5.87 -16.17 -28.30
C ARG A 552 4.67 -15.23 -28.25
N ARG A 553 4.46 -14.52 -27.14
CA ARG A 553 3.36 -13.57 -27.00
C ARG A 553 3.59 -12.30 -27.82
N ARG A 554 4.85 -11.84 -27.93
CA ARG A 554 5.21 -10.65 -28.72
C ARG A 554 4.90 -10.86 -30.21
N THR A 555 5.08 -12.07 -30.74
CA THR A 555 4.83 -12.36 -32.16
C THR A 555 3.34 -12.42 -32.53
N LEU A 556 2.44 -12.58 -31.55
CA LEU A 556 1.00 -12.75 -31.76
C LEU A 556 0.18 -11.45 -31.62
N ARG A 557 0.81 -10.29 -31.42
CA ARG A 557 0.12 -9.03 -31.10
C ARG A 557 0.16 -8.00 -32.25
N PRO A 558 -0.92 -7.22 -32.50
CA PRO A 558 -0.93 -6.16 -33.51
C PRO A 558 0.06 -5.04 -33.19
N GLN A 559 0.87 -4.61 -34.18
CA GLN A 559 1.88 -3.55 -34.01
C GLN A 559 1.31 -2.18 -33.60
N VAL A 560 0.01 -1.93 -33.80
CA VAL A 560 -0.63 -0.65 -33.49
C VAL A 560 -0.84 -0.43 -31.99
N GLU A 561 -0.87 -1.49 -31.17
CA GLU A 561 -1.13 -1.36 -29.73
C GLU A 561 0.04 -0.76 -28.92
N TYR A 562 1.29 -0.75 -29.44
CA TYR A 562 2.43 -0.15 -28.73
C TYR A 562 3.55 0.35 -29.67
N ARG A 563 4.05 1.57 -29.43
CA ARG A 563 5.33 2.04 -29.99
C ARG A 563 6.51 1.46 -29.18
N PRO A 564 7.63 1.07 -29.81
CA PRO A 564 8.85 0.73 -29.08
C PRO A 564 9.40 1.94 -28.30
N THR A 565 9.95 1.69 -27.11
CA THR A 565 10.72 2.66 -26.28
C THR A 565 11.92 3.16 -27.08
N THR A 566 12.23 4.46 -27.03
CA THR A 566 13.32 5.04 -27.84
C THR A 566 14.70 4.72 -27.24
N ASP A 567 15.74 4.72 -28.07
CA ASP A 567 17.12 4.50 -27.63
C ASP A 567 17.59 5.56 -26.62
N GLU A 568 17.02 6.77 -26.65
CA GLU A 568 17.27 7.85 -25.68
C GLU A 568 16.67 7.53 -24.30
N GLU A 569 15.43 7.04 -24.24
CA GLU A 569 14.78 6.57 -23.00
C GLU A 569 15.57 5.41 -22.37
N TRP A 570 16.30 4.63 -23.18
CA TRP A 570 17.24 3.58 -22.73
C TRP A 570 18.59 4.13 -22.27
N ALA A 571 19.20 5.05 -23.02
CA ALA A 571 20.53 5.60 -22.72
C ALA A 571 20.53 6.45 -21.42
N GLU A 572 19.50 7.25 -21.19
CA GLU A 572 19.35 8.06 -19.96
C GLU A 572 19.21 7.17 -18.71
N PHE A 573 18.61 6.00 -18.87
CA PHE A 573 18.49 4.99 -17.82
C PHE A 573 19.83 4.30 -17.54
N GLU A 574 20.63 3.97 -18.56
CA GLU A 574 21.91 3.26 -18.42
C GLU A 574 23.03 4.11 -17.77
N GLU A 575 23.18 5.38 -18.16
CA GLU A 575 24.26 6.27 -17.67
C GLU A 575 24.24 6.49 -16.14
N HIS A 576 23.06 6.33 -15.54
CA HIS A 576 22.85 6.51 -14.10
C HIS A 576 23.36 5.34 -13.25
N PHE A 577 23.22 4.11 -13.74
CA PHE A 577 23.60 2.90 -13.00
C PHE A 577 25.11 2.65 -12.99
N ASP A 578 25.83 3.07 -14.04
CA ASP A 578 27.29 2.88 -14.10
C ASP A 578 28.06 3.74 -13.09
N LYS A 579 27.54 4.92 -12.74
CA LYS A 579 28.13 5.80 -11.71
C LYS A 579 27.99 5.25 -10.26
N ARG A 580 27.44 4.04 -10.08
CA ARG A 580 27.10 3.43 -8.77
C ARG A 580 27.82 2.13 -8.46
N LYS A 581 28.76 1.70 -9.31
CA LYS A 581 29.66 0.58 -9.02
C LYS A 581 30.69 1.02 -7.96
N VAL A 582 30.88 0.20 -6.93
CA VAL A 582 31.82 0.42 -5.82
C VAL A 582 32.63 -0.85 -5.58
N GLU A 583 33.76 -0.79 -4.87
CA GLU A 583 34.74 -1.89 -4.75
C GLU A 583 34.11 -3.27 -4.50
N LEU A 584 33.15 -3.37 -3.58
CA LEU A 584 32.52 -4.64 -3.20
C LEU A 584 31.28 -5.03 -4.01
N GLY A 585 30.80 -4.18 -4.94
CA GLY A 585 29.58 -4.44 -5.71
C GLY A 585 28.88 -3.19 -6.22
N SER A 586 27.57 -3.05 -5.97
CA SER A 586 26.79 -1.90 -6.43
C SER A 586 26.06 -1.20 -5.29
N CYS A 587 25.91 0.11 -5.41
CA CYS A 587 25.17 0.93 -4.45
C CYS A 587 23.69 1.01 -4.88
N GLY A 588 22.79 0.39 -4.10
CA GLY A 588 21.33 0.38 -4.28
C GLY A 588 20.63 1.69 -3.90
N ARG A 589 21.40 2.77 -3.68
CA ARG A 589 20.88 4.08 -3.29
C ARG A 589 20.01 4.68 -4.41
N PRO A 590 18.88 5.34 -4.10
CA PRO A 590 17.94 5.81 -5.12
C PRO A 590 18.56 6.69 -6.22
N TYR A 591 17.92 6.67 -7.39
CA TYR A 591 18.22 7.52 -8.54
C TYR A 591 18.41 8.99 -8.11
N GLY A 592 19.49 9.65 -8.53
CA GLY A 592 19.73 11.08 -8.27
C GLY A 592 20.25 11.51 -6.88
N THR A 593 20.82 10.62 -6.05
CA THR A 593 21.30 10.99 -4.69
C THR A 593 22.83 10.85 -4.48
N SER A 594 23.56 11.90 -4.13
CA SER A 594 25.00 11.82 -3.78
C SER A 594 25.23 11.14 -2.41
N CYS A 595 26.42 10.58 -2.16
CA CYS A 595 26.77 9.99 -0.87
C CYS A 595 27.78 10.85 -0.10
N GLN A 596 27.55 11.10 1.19
CA GLN A 596 28.51 11.83 2.04
C GLN A 596 29.67 10.94 2.52
N HIS A 597 29.55 9.63 2.35
CA HIS A 597 30.50 8.62 2.84
C HIS A 597 30.88 7.65 1.72
N GLU A 598 31.26 8.17 0.54
CA GLU A 598 31.56 7.40 -0.69
C GLU A 598 32.59 6.27 -0.53
N HIS A 599 33.23 6.17 0.63
CA HIS A 599 34.24 5.16 0.96
C HIS A 599 33.91 4.28 2.19
N ALA A 600 32.71 4.39 2.80
CA ALA A 600 32.32 3.63 4.00
C ALA A 600 31.26 2.52 3.74
N CYS A 601 31.38 1.81 2.62
CA CYS A 601 30.32 0.94 2.11
C CYS A 601 30.01 -0.31 2.96
N LEU A 602 30.95 -0.81 3.77
CA LEU A 602 30.77 -2.03 4.59
C LEU A 602 29.65 -1.91 5.62
N ARG A 603 29.44 -0.72 6.20
CA ARG A 603 28.34 -0.45 7.15
C ARG A 603 27.06 0.03 6.47
N CYS A 604 27.11 0.37 5.18
CA CYS A 604 25.98 0.91 4.44
C CYS A 604 24.97 -0.20 4.07
N SER A 605 23.72 -0.07 4.48
CA SER A 605 22.64 -1.01 4.13
C SER A 605 22.30 -1.02 2.64
N GLN A 606 22.73 0.01 1.89
CA GLN A 606 22.49 0.13 0.45
C GLN A 606 23.55 -0.57 -0.40
N LEU A 607 24.61 -1.12 0.20
CA LEU A 607 25.62 -1.87 -0.55
C LEU A 607 25.10 -3.28 -0.87
N HIS A 608 24.93 -3.57 -2.16
CA HIS A 608 24.74 -4.92 -2.66
C HIS A 608 26.09 -5.53 -3.03
N VAL A 609 26.55 -6.51 -2.25
CA VAL A 609 27.84 -7.16 -2.47
C VAL A 609 27.77 -8.07 -3.69
N ASN A 610 28.69 -7.88 -4.63
CA ASN A 610 28.89 -8.80 -5.74
C ASN A 610 29.45 -10.11 -5.16
N PRO A 611 28.82 -11.27 -5.37
CA PRO A 611 29.28 -12.48 -4.70
C PRO A 611 30.63 -13.03 -5.20
N LYS A 612 31.23 -12.46 -6.26
CA LYS A 612 32.65 -12.68 -6.62
C LYS A 612 33.61 -12.06 -5.60
N MET A 613 33.13 -11.12 -4.79
CA MET A 613 33.91 -10.39 -3.79
C MET A 613 33.89 -11.06 -2.41
N VAL A 614 33.41 -12.32 -2.28
CA VAL A 614 33.44 -13.05 -1.00
C VAL A 614 34.88 -13.21 -0.49
N GLY A 615 35.84 -13.55 -1.37
CA GLY A 615 37.25 -13.61 -0.97
C GLY A 615 37.77 -12.27 -0.46
N ARG A 616 37.35 -11.16 -1.07
CA ARG A 616 37.69 -9.81 -0.61
C ARG A 616 37.10 -9.50 0.78
N LEU A 617 35.89 -10.00 1.09
CA LEU A 617 35.33 -9.87 2.44
C LEU A 617 36.11 -10.69 3.47
N ASP A 618 36.63 -11.86 3.10
CA ASP A 618 37.47 -12.69 3.97
C ASP A 618 38.81 -11.99 4.31
N GLU A 619 39.44 -11.34 3.32
CA GLU A 619 40.62 -10.49 3.54
C GLU A 619 40.34 -9.32 4.49
N LEU A 620 39.22 -8.62 4.27
CA LEU A 620 38.81 -7.48 5.09
C LEU A 620 38.48 -7.91 6.53
N GLU A 621 37.92 -9.11 6.74
CA GLU A 621 37.72 -9.65 8.08
C GLU A 621 39.05 -9.93 8.78
N ALA A 622 40.03 -10.52 8.09
CA ALA A 622 41.33 -10.80 8.66
C ALA A 622 42.06 -9.52 9.09
N ASP A 623 42.04 -8.47 8.26
CA ASP A 623 42.61 -7.15 8.60
C ASP A 623 41.88 -6.54 9.81
N LEU A 624 40.55 -6.60 9.85
CA LEU A 624 39.78 -6.10 10.99
C LEU A 624 40.09 -6.86 12.29
N LEU A 625 40.29 -8.17 12.24
CA LEU A 625 40.66 -8.96 13.42
C LEU A 625 42.08 -8.64 13.91
N ALA A 626 43.04 -8.46 13.01
CA ALA A 626 44.39 -8.03 13.36
C ALA A 626 44.40 -6.62 13.99
N ARG A 627 43.62 -5.70 13.42
CA ARG A 627 43.42 -4.36 14.00
C ARG A 627 42.74 -4.41 15.36
N LYS A 628 41.76 -5.30 15.55
CA LYS A 628 41.09 -5.51 16.84
C LYS A 628 42.10 -5.97 17.90
N GLN A 629 42.97 -6.92 17.57
CA GLN A 629 43.98 -7.42 18.51
C GLN A 629 44.92 -6.29 18.95
N ARG A 630 45.41 -5.49 18.00
CA ARG A 630 46.22 -4.31 18.32
C ARG A 630 45.47 -3.31 19.20
N ALA A 631 44.19 -3.04 18.91
CA ALA A 631 43.38 -2.14 19.72
C ALA A 631 43.15 -2.68 21.14
N ILE A 632 43.11 -4.01 21.33
CA ILE A 632 43.06 -4.64 22.66
C ILE A 632 44.39 -4.44 23.40
N ASP A 633 45.51 -4.73 22.74
CA ASP A 633 46.85 -4.60 23.34
C ASP A 633 47.13 -3.15 23.77
N GLU A 634 46.67 -2.18 22.96
CA GLU A 634 46.82 -0.72 23.18
C GLU A 634 45.66 -0.08 23.98
N HIS A 635 44.66 -0.87 24.40
CA HIS A 635 43.50 -0.42 25.20
C HIS A 635 42.62 0.68 24.55
N TRP A 636 42.46 0.66 23.22
CA TRP A 636 41.62 1.62 22.47
C TRP A 636 40.15 1.21 22.42
N LEU A 637 39.43 1.39 23.52
CA LEU A 637 38.05 0.93 23.71
C LEU A 637 37.06 1.37 22.61
N GLY A 638 37.13 2.64 22.17
CA GLY A 638 36.27 3.15 21.09
C GLY A 638 36.53 2.50 19.74
N GLU A 639 37.78 2.13 19.48
CA GLU A 639 38.18 1.49 18.21
C GLU A 639 37.77 0.02 18.19
N ILE A 640 37.83 -0.65 19.34
CA ILE A 640 37.29 -2.01 19.53
C ILE A 640 35.78 -2.04 19.18
N GLU A 641 34.99 -1.11 19.72
CA GLU A 641 33.54 -1.03 19.45
C GLU A 641 33.25 -0.75 17.96
N GLY A 642 34.01 0.16 17.35
CA GLY A 642 33.92 0.46 15.93
C GLY A 642 34.22 -0.75 15.04
N ILE A 643 35.28 -1.48 15.35
CA ILE A 643 35.69 -2.68 14.59
C ILE A 643 34.65 -3.80 14.74
N ASP A 644 34.12 -4.02 15.94
CA ASP A 644 33.08 -5.03 16.18
C ASP A 644 31.81 -4.77 15.38
N ARG A 645 31.36 -3.51 15.32
CA ARG A 645 30.21 -3.13 14.48
C ARG A 645 30.47 -3.38 12.98
N THR A 646 31.69 -3.12 12.50
CA THR A 646 32.06 -3.39 11.11
C THR A 646 32.10 -4.89 10.83
N LEU A 647 32.64 -5.70 11.75
CA LEU A 647 32.70 -7.15 11.64
C LEU A 647 31.31 -7.79 11.58
N THR A 648 30.34 -7.32 12.39
CA THR A 648 28.95 -7.79 12.31
C THR A 648 28.33 -7.52 10.94
N CYS A 649 28.47 -6.30 10.41
CA CYS A 649 27.95 -5.95 9.09
C CYS A 649 28.63 -6.72 7.96
N LEU A 650 29.95 -6.91 8.05
CA LEU A 650 30.74 -7.67 7.08
C LEU A 650 30.29 -9.13 7.04
N ARG A 651 30.16 -9.79 8.20
CA ARG A 651 29.73 -11.19 8.31
C ARG A 651 28.33 -11.40 7.73
N GLY A 652 27.37 -10.53 8.08
CA GLY A 652 26.02 -10.60 7.51
C GLY A 652 26.02 -10.51 5.98
N LYS A 653 26.75 -9.53 5.42
CA LYS A 653 26.89 -9.37 3.97
C LYS A 653 27.65 -10.51 3.30
N ARG A 654 28.60 -11.13 4.00
CA ARG A 654 29.31 -12.31 3.52
C ARG A 654 28.40 -13.53 3.49
N ASP A 655 27.57 -13.72 4.50
CA ASP A 655 26.60 -14.81 4.52
C ASP A 655 25.55 -14.61 3.42
N ASP A 656 25.10 -13.37 3.19
CA ASP A 656 24.29 -13.00 2.02
C ASP A 656 24.99 -13.31 0.70
N ALA A 657 26.25 -12.89 0.55
CA ALA A 657 27.03 -13.12 -0.66
C ALA A 657 27.36 -14.62 -0.88
N ARG A 658 27.62 -15.40 0.17
CA ARG A 658 27.84 -16.85 0.08
C ARG A 658 26.56 -17.59 -0.28
N ARG A 659 25.40 -17.17 0.26
CA ARG A 659 24.08 -17.64 -0.17
C ARG A 659 23.84 -17.36 -1.65
N LEU A 660 24.24 -16.17 -2.12
CA LEU A 660 24.18 -15.82 -3.53
C LEU A 660 25.20 -16.59 -4.39
N ALA A 661 26.41 -16.86 -3.89
CA ALA A 661 27.47 -17.58 -4.62
C ALA A 661 27.20 -19.08 -4.78
N HIS A 662 26.56 -19.74 -3.79
CA HIS A 662 26.14 -21.15 -3.89
C HIS A 662 24.93 -21.36 -4.81
N GLY A 663 24.20 -20.29 -5.15
CA GLY A 663 23.03 -20.33 -6.03
C GLY A 663 23.14 -19.44 -7.27
N SER A 664 24.32 -18.92 -7.62
CA SER A 664 24.48 -18.03 -8.78
C SER A 664 25.90 -18.10 -9.34
N ARG A 665 26.02 -18.58 -10.58
CA ARG A 665 27.10 -18.14 -11.47
C ARG A 665 26.89 -16.66 -11.74
N ILE A 666 27.79 -15.84 -11.22
CA ILE A 666 27.76 -14.40 -11.39
C ILE A 666 28.36 -14.06 -12.75
N VAL A 667 27.52 -13.54 -13.63
CA VAL A 667 27.95 -12.92 -14.88
C VAL A 667 28.40 -11.50 -14.57
N ALA A 668 29.61 -11.15 -15.01
CA ALA A 668 30.09 -9.79 -14.96
C ALA A 668 29.61 -9.08 -16.24
N LEU A 669 28.98 -7.91 -16.07
CA LEU A 669 28.61 -6.98 -17.12
C LEU A 669 29.88 -6.37 -17.74
N GLY A 670 30.60 -7.16 -18.53
CA GLY A 670 31.54 -6.70 -19.53
C GLY A 670 30.77 -6.38 -20.80
N ILE A 671 30.30 -5.14 -20.93
CA ILE A 671 29.76 -4.61 -22.19
C ILE A 671 30.88 -4.72 -23.25
N PRO A 672 30.70 -5.47 -24.35
CA PRO A 672 31.54 -5.34 -25.52
C PRO A 672 30.94 -4.28 -26.46
N THR A 673 31.82 -3.38 -26.86
CA THR A 673 31.67 -2.24 -27.77
C THR A 673 31.00 -2.62 -29.10
N ARG A 674 30.25 -1.69 -29.70
CA ARG A 674 29.87 -1.79 -31.12
C ARG A 674 31.14 -1.94 -31.96
N LEU A 675 31.31 -3.09 -32.60
CA LEU A 675 32.18 -3.21 -33.76
C LEU A 675 31.38 -2.77 -34.98
N SER A 676 31.61 -1.54 -35.39
CA SER A 676 31.25 -1.02 -36.71
C SER A 676 32.13 -1.66 -37.80
N GLY A 677 31.49 -2.18 -38.85
CA GLY A 677 32.02 -2.18 -40.22
C GLY A 677 32.81 -3.39 -40.68
N SER A 678 32.17 -4.23 -41.50
CA SER A 678 32.51 -4.46 -42.91
C SER A 678 31.34 -5.11 -43.63
#